data_AF-Q0CBM5-F1
#
_entry.id   AF-Q0CBM5-F1
#
_cell.length_a   1.000
_cell.length_b   1.000
_cell.length_c   1.000
_cell.angle_alpha   90.00
_cell.angle_beta   90.00
_cell.angle_gamma   90.00
#
_symmetry.space_group_name_H-M   'P 1'
#
loop_
_entity.id
_entity.type
_entity.pdbx_description
1 polymer ?
#
loop_
_entity_poly.entity_id
_entity_poly.type
_entity_poly.pdbx_seq_one_letter_code
_entity_poly.pdbx_strand_id
1 'polypeptide(L)'
;MAKLLERSIAWVLYARRGHDSGLLHRSPPFAQHPSPTMTVECTIGPSESPIPPEYSAFEHGLFPTFSWTPPPNAAEYLLVVEDPDAPLAEPVVHGLYYGIPASKTSVSSTDFEPVGDDGELRLNGGFKYGLNRRRNVYMPPRGFLGHGPHRYFYQIVALSERIEQSQLSAPATKEEVVRCLQDKIISMTEHSGLTTQQNNGVTRQLCSWVDRLRLADVPEDQLVRAKYLILDGIGCTIVGAHLPWSEKAAHAILDMEPPGDCPVWGYNKKIGPLPSALVNSTAIQAFELDDWHSLAPLHSNAILLPALFAAAAHQKARGGPAINGASLLLSTIVGYEIGPRVGLCLHGSHMLTRGWHSGVVFGHAASAAAVSKLLGLGSDAIEDAVGIACTQACGLMSAQFGSDVKRMQHGFAARNGLFGALLAKSGYTGIKRVFEEPYGGFLAVFGEGSGKEPPFLAEELVNGLGQTWQLDAIRVKPYASMAGTHCIIDSVAALQREYPEKLKDLDAIVSIAIEMSEPAWKHGGWKAHRPLTATGAQMSCAYVAAVQLVDGQVLPQQFQPEKVDRDVIWRLVDKTECFHTPELGEKYEQRVTVAFQDGSKISRLLEAPKGVSPPLSNEEILDKFRMFTYGLVEKERRDAIEQLVLRIEYVEDVSALEELLSGPTLSPIA
;
A
#
# COMPACT_ATOMS: atom_id res chain seq x y z
N MET A 1 10.23 23.82 5.11
CA MET A 1 11.15 24.88 4.66
C MET A 1 12.63 24.47 4.73
N ALA A 2 13.15 23.99 5.88
CA ALA A 2 14.57 23.59 6.01
C ALA A 2 15.04 22.47 5.05
N LYS A 3 14.27 21.38 4.88
CA LYS A 3 14.60 20.28 3.94
C LYS A 3 14.61 20.72 2.46
N LEU A 4 13.74 21.66 2.10
CA LEU A 4 13.69 22.24 0.74
C LEU A 4 14.91 23.13 0.48
N LEU A 5 15.29 23.96 1.46
CA LEU A 5 16.51 24.77 1.39
C LEU A 5 17.76 23.89 1.32
N GLU A 6 17.84 22.83 2.14
CA GLU A 6 18.92 21.83 2.11
C GLU A 6 19.03 21.20 0.71
N ARG A 7 17.91 20.74 0.12
CA ARG A 7 17.87 20.20 -1.25
C ARG A 7 18.32 21.18 -2.32
N SER A 8 17.86 22.43 -2.26
CA SER A 8 18.25 23.46 -3.24
C SER A 8 19.74 23.76 -3.16
N ILE A 9 20.29 23.86 -1.95
CA ILE A 9 21.74 24.04 -1.73
C ILE A 9 22.51 22.81 -2.21
N ALA A 10 22.02 21.61 -1.90
CA ALA A 10 22.63 20.35 -2.30
C ALA A 10 22.75 20.22 -3.82
N TRP A 11 21.71 20.62 -4.56
CA TRP A 11 21.72 20.56 -6.01
C TRP A 11 22.75 21.53 -6.63
N VAL A 12 22.84 22.75 -6.11
CA VAL A 12 23.86 23.72 -6.53
C VAL A 12 25.27 23.23 -6.24
N LEU A 13 25.46 22.51 -5.13
CA LEU A 13 26.78 22.05 -4.70
C LEU A 13 27.14 20.64 -5.18
N TYR A 14 26.27 19.95 -5.94
CA TYR A 14 26.45 18.56 -6.36
C TYR A 14 27.83 18.25 -6.98
N ALA A 15 28.40 19.20 -7.73
CA ALA A 15 29.71 19.04 -8.37
C ALA A 15 30.90 19.20 -7.40
N ARG A 16 30.69 19.66 -6.16
CA ARG A 16 31.71 19.79 -5.12
C ARG A 16 31.74 18.54 -4.25
N ARG A 17 32.52 17.57 -4.71
CA ARG A 17 32.69 16.25 -4.10
C ARG A 17 33.96 15.60 -4.63
N GLY A 18 34.32 14.43 -4.13
CA GLY A 18 35.50 13.71 -4.63
C GLY A 18 36.81 14.34 -4.18
N HIS A 19 36.87 14.85 -2.95
CA HIS A 19 38.06 15.43 -2.34
C HIS A 19 39.07 14.37 -1.86
N ASP A 20 39.19 13.26 -2.60
CA ASP A 20 39.99 12.08 -2.25
C ASP A 20 41.46 12.44 -1.99
N SER A 21 42.01 13.45 -2.67
CA SER A 21 43.38 13.94 -2.45
C SER A 21 43.64 14.48 -1.05
N GLY A 22 42.59 14.87 -0.32
CA GLY A 22 42.68 15.36 1.05
C GLY A 22 42.56 14.27 2.12
N LEU A 23 42.33 13.00 1.75
CA LEU A 23 42.22 11.90 2.73
C LEU A 23 43.54 11.69 3.49
N LEU A 24 43.46 11.17 4.71
CA LEU A 24 44.63 10.93 5.58
C LEU A 24 45.73 10.15 4.86
N HIS A 25 45.39 9.03 4.22
CA HIS A 25 46.34 8.18 3.53
C HIS A 25 46.98 8.81 2.27
N ARG A 26 46.51 9.99 1.84
CA ARG A 26 47.09 10.79 0.76
C ARG A 26 48.02 11.90 1.26
N SER A 27 48.19 12.03 2.57
CA SER A 27 49.09 13.01 3.18
C SER A 27 50.57 12.60 3.05
N PRO A 28 51.54 13.55 3.13
CA PRO A 28 52.96 13.28 2.88
C PRO A 28 53.59 12.10 3.65
N PRO A 29 53.26 11.85 4.94
CA PRO A 29 53.83 10.71 5.68
C PRO A 29 53.53 9.34 5.05
N PHE A 30 52.47 9.21 4.24
CA PHE A 30 52.06 7.97 3.60
C PHE A 30 52.74 7.73 2.24
N ALA A 31 53.66 8.58 1.81
CA ALA A 31 54.34 8.45 0.51
C ALA A 31 55.04 7.09 0.32
N GLN A 32 55.51 6.47 1.42
CA GLN A 32 56.14 5.14 1.42
C GLN A 32 55.13 3.98 1.65
N HIS A 33 53.86 4.30 1.93
CA HIS A 33 52.78 3.34 2.20
C HIS A 33 51.55 3.63 1.31
N PRO A 34 51.68 3.53 -0.02
CA PRO A 34 50.63 3.98 -0.96
C PRO A 34 49.42 3.04 -1.05
N SER A 35 49.43 1.88 -0.39
CA SER A 35 48.35 0.89 -0.49
C SER A 35 48.15 0.13 0.82
N PRO A 36 46.91 -0.32 1.11
CA PRO A 36 46.61 -1.16 2.26
C PRO A 36 47.45 -2.44 2.31
N THR A 37 48.00 -2.74 3.49
CA THR A 37 48.80 -3.96 3.76
C THR A 37 48.23 -4.81 4.89
N MET A 38 47.28 -4.28 5.67
CA MET A 38 46.45 -5.07 6.61
C MET A 38 45.08 -5.36 5.99
N THR A 39 44.44 -6.45 6.42
CA THR A 39 43.03 -6.71 6.08
C THR A 39 42.11 -6.23 7.20
N VAL A 40 40.92 -5.77 6.83
CA VAL A 40 39.88 -5.33 7.75
C VAL A 40 38.56 -6.02 7.43
N GLU A 41 37.85 -6.44 8.47
CA GLU A 41 36.47 -6.90 8.43
C GLU A 41 35.59 -5.86 9.13
N CYS A 42 34.41 -5.62 8.57
CA CYS A 42 33.47 -4.60 9.04
C CYS A 42 32.05 -5.14 9.04
N THR A 43 31.25 -4.79 10.06
CA THR A 43 29.83 -5.18 10.12
C THR A 43 28.97 -4.50 9.05
N ILE A 44 29.46 -3.45 8.38
CA ILE A 44 28.83 -2.88 7.18
C ILE A 44 28.85 -3.88 6.00
N GLY A 45 29.78 -4.84 6.01
CA GLY A 45 30.04 -5.74 4.88
C GLY A 45 31.35 -5.38 4.15
N PRO A 46 31.56 -5.88 2.93
CA PRO A 46 32.72 -5.53 2.10
C PRO A 46 32.85 -4.01 1.87
N SER A 47 34.06 -3.51 1.54
CA SER A 47 34.24 -2.10 1.15
C SER A 47 33.31 -1.72 0.00
N GLU A 48 32.88 -0.46 -0.02
CA GLU A 48 31.85 0.12 -0.89
C GLU A 48 30.43 -0.39 -0.65
N SER A 49 30.19 -1.20 0.39
CA SER A 49 28.82 -1.60 0.75
C SER A 49 27.98 -0.40 1.20
N PRO A 50 26.66 -0.41 0.93
CA PRO A 50 25.74 0.57 1.49
C PRO A 50 25.79 0.52 3.03
N ILE A 51 25.89 1.68 3.68
CA ILE A 51 25.88 1.78 5.14
C ILE A 51 24.45 1.51 5.66
N PRO A 52 24.24 0.46 6.48
CA PRO A 52 22.94 0.21 7.12
C PRO A 52 22.44 1.41 7.94
N PRO A 53 21.11 1.63 8.01
CA PRO A 53 20.52 2.74 8.76
C PRO A 53 21.01 2.88 10.21
N GLU A 54 21.20 1.75 10.92
CA GLU A 54 21.67 1.70 12.31
C GLU A 54 23.05 2.36 12.54
N TYR A 55 23.91 2.39 11.52
CA TYR A 55 25.23 3.02 11.54
C TYR A 55 25.25 4.43 10.93
N SER A 56 24.07 4.97 10.58
CA SER A 56 23.92 6.28 9.96
C SER A 56 23.19 7.25 10.87
N ALA A 57 23.25 8.56 10.58
CA ALA A 57 22.47 9.54 11.32
C ALA A 57 20.96 9.50 11.02
N PHE A 58 20.49 8.55 10.21
CA PHE A 58 19.08 8.32 9.93
C PHE A 58 18.39 7.50 11.04
N GLU A 59 19.14 6.72 11.83
CA GLU A 59 18.64 6.00 12.99
C GLU A 59 19.55 6.23 14.22
N HIS A 60 20.17 5.18 14.75
CA HIS A 60 20.92 5.18 16.01
C HIS A 60 22.30 5.86 15.90
N GLY A 61 22.91 5.84 14.70
CA GLY A 61 24.23 6.41 14.47
C GLY A 61 25.36 5.68 15.22
N LEU A 62 25.25 4.36 15.35
CA LEU A 62 26.25 3.54 16.03
C LEU A 62 27.57 3.51 15.24
N PHE A 63 28.70 3.39 15.94
CA PHE A 63 29.97 3.11 15.28
C PHE A 63 30.00 1.62 14.87
N PRO A 64 30.28 1.29 13.59
CA PRO A 64 30.29 -0.10 13.12
C PRO A 64 31.48 -0.87 13.72
N THR A 65 31.34 -2.19 13.85
CA THR A 65 32.43 -3.01 14.42
C THR A 65 33.48 -3.26 13.35
N PHE A 66 34.74 -2.96 13.66
CA PHE A 66 35.89 -3.26 12.81
C PHE A 66 36.80 -4.26 13.51
N SER A 67 37.36 -5.19 12.73
CA SER A 67 38.43 -6.09 13.16
C SER A 67 39.51 -6.13 12.09
N TRP A 68 40.78 -6.12 12.49
CA TRP A 68 41.89 -6.07 11.54
C TRP A 68 43.04 -7.00 11.93
N THR A 69 43.83 -7.38 10.92
CA THR A 69 45.06 -8.16 11.14
C THR A 69 46.18 -7.27 11.68
N PRO A 70 46.77 -7.55 12.86
CA PRO A 70 47.86 -6.75 13.40
C PRO A 70 49.18 -6.98 12.63
N PRO A 71 49.92 -5.93 12.25
CA PRO A 71 51.27 -6.09 11.72
C PRO A 71 52.28 -6.32 12.87
N PRO A 72 53.45 -6.92 12.58
CA PRO A 72 54.49 -7.08 13.58
C PRO A 72 54.99 -5.72 14.08
N ASN A 73 55.29 -5.63 15.38
CA ASN A 73 55.87 -4.45 16.05
C ASN A 73 55.00 -3.18 16.06
N ALA A 74 53.68 -3.28 15.92
CA ALA A 74 52.80 -2.15 16.18
C ALA A 74 52.89 -1.72 17.66
N ALA A 75 53.09 -0.43 17.91
CA ALA A 75 53.08 0.18 19.25
C ALA A 75 51.74 0.85 19.58
N GLU A 76 51.02 1.31 18.54
CA GLU A 76 49.75 2.04 18.63
C GLU A 76 48.99 1.93 17.29
N TYR A 77 47.66 2.05 17.33
CA TYR A 77 46.84 2.31 16.14
C TYR A 77 46.21 3.71 16.16
N LEU A 78 46.01 4.25 14.97
CA LEU A 78 45.23 5.44 14.68
C LEU A 78 44.01 5.04 13.84
N LEU A 79 42.84 5.59 14.15
CA LEU A 79 41.61 5.40 13.36
C LEU A 79 41.02 6.75 12.99
N VAL A 80 40.80 6.99 11.69
CA VAL A 80 40.20 8.23 11.18
C VAL A 80 39.04 7.91 10.25
N VAL A 81 37.92 8.61 10.43
CA VAL A 81 36.73 8.49 9.59
C VAL A 81 36.52 9.79 8.81
N GLU A 82 36.46 9.70 7.48
CA GLU A 82 36.42 10.88 6.60
C GLU A 82 35.35 10.79 5.51
N ASP A 83 34.72 11.93 5.20
CA ASP A 83 33.77 12.11 4.10
C ASP A 83 34.39 13.06 3.04
N PRO A 84 34.97 12.52 1.94
CA PRO A 84 35.51 13.32 0.84
C PRO A 84 34.42 13.84 -0.11
N ASP A 85 33.15 13.44 0.07
CA ASP A 85 32.03 13.84 -0.79
C ASP A 85 31.19 14.97 -0.16
N ALA A 86 31.55 15.43 1.03
CA ALA A 86 30.95 16.61 1.63
C ALA A 86 31.19 17.86 0.73
N PRO A 87 30.18 18.74 0.55
CA PRO A 87 30.29 19.93 -0.30
C PRO A 87 31.12 21.07 0.33
N LEU A 88 32.31 20.74 0.81
CA LEU A 88 33.31 21.64 1.39
C LEU A 88 34.62 21.55 0.61
N ALA A 89 35.60 22.39 0.96
CA ALA A 89 36.88 22.41 0.25
C ALA A 89 37.77 21.18 0.53
N GLU A 90 37.56 20.51 1.67
CA GLU A 90 38.38 19.42 2.17
C GLU A 90 37.49 18.31 2.75
N PRO A 91 37.98 17.06 2.83
CA PRO A 91 37.26 15.96 3.46
C PRO A 91 36.88 16.30 4.90
N VAL A 92 35.63 15.98 5.26
CA VAL A 92 35.15 16.22 6.61
C VAL A 92 35.59 15.08 7.51
N VAL A 93 36.23 15.41 8.63
CA VAL A 93 36.54 14.44 9.68
C VAL A 93 35.27 14.16 10.49
N HIS A 94 34.86 12.90 10.51
CA HIS A 94 33.71 12.38 11.27
C HIS A 94 34.14 11.79 12.62
N GLY A 95 35.35 11.23 12.69
CA GLY A 95 35.96 10.71 13.90
C GLY A 95 37.48 10.67 13.76
N LEU A 96 38.18 10.94 14.85
CA LEU A 96 39.64 10.92 14.94
C LEU A 96 40.01 10.28 16.26
N TYR A 97 40.68 9.13 16.24
CA TYR A 97 40.98 8.34 17.43
C TYR A 97 42.44 7.91 17.45
N TYR A 98 43.12 8.20 18.54
CA TYR A 98 44.55 7.96 18.73
C TYR A 98 44.81 7.37 20.11
N GLY A 99 45.99 6.78 20.30
CA GLY A 99 46.32 6.03 21.51
C GLY A 99 45.68 4.64 21.57
N ILE A 100 45.21 4.09 20.44
CA ILE A 100 44.61 2.75 20.40
C ILE A 100 45.70 1.73 20.72
N PRO A 101 45.58 0.92 21.79
CA PRO A 101 46.64 0.00 22.19
C PRO A 101 46.97 -1.02 21.10
N ALA A 102 48.25 -1.38 20.95
CA ALA A 102 48.69 -2.42 20.01
C ALA A 102 48.01 -3.79 20.22
N SER A 103 47.56 -4.08 21.44
CA SER A 103 46.80 -5.28 21.78
C SER A 103 45.35 -5.25 21.28
N LYS A 104 44.86 -4.10 20.82
CA LYS A 104 43.50 -3.93 20.33
C LYS A 104 43.47 -4.12 18.82
N THR A 105 42.85 -5.21 18.38
CA THR A 105 42.70 -5.56 16.96
C THR A 105 41.24 -5.52 16.49
N SER A 106 40.36 -5.00 17.34
CA SER A 106 38.95 -4.78 17.04
C SER A 106 38.39 -3.62 17.87
N VAL A 107 37.43 -2.88 17.30
CA VAL A 107 36.63 -1.86 17.98
C VAL A 107 35.15 -2.05 17.66
N SER A 108 34.29 -1.71 18.61
CA SER A 108 32.83 -1.76 18.51
C SER A 108 32.20 -0.48 19.06
N SER A 109 30.89 -0.30 18.88
CA SER A 109 30.16 0.90 19.34
C SER A 109 30.38 1.24 20.82
N THR A 110 30.44 0.25 21.71
CA THR A 110 30.66 0.44 23.15
C THR A 110 32.05 0.97 23.49
N ASP A 111 33.03 0.83 22.58
CA ASP A 111 34.38 1.37 22.79
C ASP A 111 34.42 2.90 22.67
N PHE A 112 33.43 3.50 22.02
CA PHE A 112 33.34 4.95 21.77
C PHE A 112 32.51 5.70 22.80
N GLU A 113 32.13 5.05 23.90
CA GLU A 113 31.49 5.71 25.04
C GLU A 113 32.54 6.52 25.82
N PRO A 114 32.33 7.83 26.07
CA PRO A 114 33.22 8.63 26.91
C PRO A 114 33.37 8.07 28.33
N VAL A 115 34.58 8.11 28.88
CA VAL A 115 34.89 7.71 30.25
C VAL A 115 35.76 8.77 30.93
N GLY A 116 35.42 9.12 32.18
CA GLY A 116 36.13 10.15 32.96
C GLY A 116 35.55 11.55 32.79
N ASP A 117 36.22 12.56 33.37
CA ASP A 117 35.83 13.97 33.23
C ASP A 117 36.13 14.49 31.81
N ASP A 118 35.32 15.46 31.33
CA ASP A 118 35.33 16.02 29.96
C ASP A 118 36.72 16.47 29.45
N GLY A 119 37.69 16.71 30.33
CA GLY A 119 39.05 17.13 30.00
C GLY A 119 40.02 16.02 29.56
N GLU A 120 39.73 14.74 29.85
CA GLU A 120 40.66 13.64 29.51
C GLU A 120 40.47 13.09 28.10
N LEU A 121 39.31 13.34 27.49
CA LEU A 121 38.92 12.89 26.14
C LEU A 121 39.11 11.38 25.94
N ARG A 122 38.90 10.59 27.00
CA ARG A 122 39.10 9.13 26.98
C ARG A 122 37.80 8.43 26.64
N LEU A 123 37.96 7.32 25.95
CA LEU A 123 36.88 6.42 25.58
C LEU A 123 37.03 5.09 26.31
N ASN A 124 35.91 4.40 26.51
CA ASN A 124 35.83 3.09 27.15
C ASN A 124 36.78 2.07 26.51
N GLY A 125 37.03 2.22 25.20
CA GLY A 125 37.97 1.39 24.47
C GLY A 125 39.46 1.57 24.84
N GLY A 126 39.79 2.47 25.75
CA GLY A 126 41.16 2.68 26.25
C GLY A 126 42.00 3.67 25.42
N PHE A 127 41.37 4.45 24.54
CA PHE A 127 42.01 5.41 23.64
C PHE A 127 41.34 6.80 23.73
N LYS A 128 41.86 7.77 22.99
CA LYS A 128 41.38 9.15 22.99
C LYS A 128 40.73 9.54 21.67
N TYR A 129 39.89 10.57 21.69
CA TYR A 129 39.31 11.17 20.49
C TYR A 129 39.76 12.62 20.28
N GLY A 130 39.89 13.01 19.02
CA GLY A 130 40.23 14.35 18.56
C GLY A 130 39.03 15.13 18.04
N LEU A 131 39.32 16.27 17.40
CA LEU A 131 38.33 17.17 16.84
C LEU A 131 37.69 16.58 15.57
N ASN A 132 36.37 16.61 15.54
CA ASN A 132 35.57 16.47 14.35
C ASN A 132 34.72 17.74 14.12
N ARG A 133 33.98 17.80 13.01
CA ARG A 133 33.20 19.00 12.65
C ARG A 133 32.14 19.40 13.69
N ARG A 134 31.61 18.45 14.46
CA ARG A 134 30.56 18.69 15.47
C ARG A 134 31.09 18.77 16.91
N ARG A 135 32.40 18.65 17.11
CA ARG A 135 33.04 18.63 18.43
C ARG A 135 32.43 17.58 19.37
N ASN A 136 32.07 16.42 18.81
CA ASN A 136 31.60 15.26 19.57
C ASN A 136 32.52 14.06 19.29
N VAL A 137 32.27 12.91 19.91
CA VAL A 137 33.11 11.70 19.73
C VAL A 137 33.06 11.17 18.30
N TYR A 138 31.85 11.11 17.72
CA TYR A 138 31.61 10.56 16.40
C TYR A 138 30.46 11.31 15.74
N MET A 139 30.64 11.68 14.48
CA MET A 139 29.58 12.19 13.63
C MET A 139 29.11 11.07 12.72
N PRO A 140 27.92 10.47 12.95
CA PRO A 140 27.47 9.37 12.12
C PRO A 140 27.26 9.80 10.66
N PRO A 141 27.56 8.92 9.69
CA PRO A 141 27.38 9.14 8.26
C PRO A 141 26.00 9.73 7.92
N ARG A 142 26.00 10.82 7.16
CA ARG A 142 24.78 11.48 6.65
C ARG A 142 25.14 12.37 5.45
N GLY A 143 24.92 11.86 4.26
CA GLY A 143 24.99 12.69 3.05
C GLY A 143 23.98 13.84 3.08
N PHE A 144 24.32 14.96 2.44
CA PHE A 144 23.52 16.18 2.45
C PHE A 144 22.30 16.07 1.53
N LEU A 145 21.06 16.24 2.01
CA LEU A 145 19.83 15.84 1.29
C LEU A 145 19.78 16.36 -0.17
N GLY A 146 19.83 15.47 -1.17
CA GLY A 146 19.86 15.81 -2.61
C GLY A 146 21.26 15.87 -3.26
N HIS A 147 22.34 15.67 -2.51
CA HIS A 147 23.74 15.76 -2.97
C HIS A 147 24.28 14.48 -3.63
N GLY A 148 23.47 13.42 -3.69
CA GLY A 148 23.87 12.09 -4.17
C GLY A 148 24.51 11.22 -3.07
N PRO A 149 25.09 10.06 -3.44
CA PRO A 149 25.71 9.18 -2.45
C PRO A 149 26.97 9.83 -1.86
N HIS A 150 27.28 9.60 -0.59
CA HIS A 150 28.56 9.99 0.01
C HIS A 150 29.34 8.74 0.43
N ARG A 151 30.65 8.72 0.17
CA ARG A 151 31.59 7.72 0.65
C ARG A 151 32.11 8.12 2.03
N TYR A 152 32.25 7.15 2.92
CA TYR A 152 32.87 7.31 4.23
C TYR A 152 34.04 6.36 4.36
N PHE A 153 35.24 6.89 4.52
CA PHE A 153 36.48 6.12 4.62
C PHE A 153 36.86 5.94 6.08
N TYR A 154 36.95 4.70 6.53
CA TYR A 154 37.45 4.28 7.83
C TYR A 154 38.88 3.77 7.66
N GLN A 155 39.85 4.57 8.09
CA GLN A 155 41.28 4.30 7.88
C GLN A 155 41.94 3.91 9.20
N ILE A 156 42.52 2.70 9.25
CA ILE A 156 43.26 2.19 10.41
C ILE A 156 44.75 2.18 10.06
N VAL A 157 45.57 2.84 10.88
CA VAL A 157 47.01 2.98 10.66
C VAL A 157 47.75 2.39 11.85
N ALA A 158 48.68 1.48 11.60
CA ALA A 158 49.56 0.91 12.61
C ALA A 158 50.87 1.70 12.67
N LEU A 159 51.28 2.07 13.89
CA LEU A 159 52.46 2.89 14.13
C LEU A 159 53.55 2.11 14.87
N SER A 160 54.82 2.34 14.52
CA SER A 160 55.99 1.76 15.20
C SER A 160 56.27 2.39 16.55
N GLU A 161 55.79 3.61 16.76
CA GLU A 161 55.95 4.37 17.99
C GLU A 161 54.64 5.05 18.34
N ARG A 162 54.45 5.30 19.64
CA ARG A 162 53.27 6.02 20.13
C ARG A 162 53.28 7.48 19.67
N ILE A 163 52.08 8.04 19.50
CA ILE A 163 51.92 9.47 19.24
C ILE A 163 52.29 10.23 20.52
N GLU A 164 53.19 11.20 20.39
CA GLU A 164 53.65 12.00 21.52
C GLU A 164 52.57 13.00 21.93
N GLN A 165 51.79 12.66 22.96
CA GLN A 165 50.60 13.44 23.34
C GLN A 165 50.90 14.87 23.79
N SER A 166 52.14 15.17 24.19
CA SER A 166 52.60 16.54 24.51
C SER A 166 52.55 17.48 23.30
N GLN A 167 52.56 16.94 22.08
CA GLN A 167 52.51 17.69 20.82
C GLN A 167 51.08 17.94 20.30
N LEU A 168 50.07 17.39 20.98
CA LEU A 168 48.68 17.47 20.56
C LEU A 168 47.88 18.45 21.42
N SER A 169 46.94 19.14 20.79
CA SER A 169 45.90 19.86 21.53
C SER A 169 44.86 18.88 22.13
N ALA A 170 44.03 19.37 23.05
CA ALA A 170 42.94 18.60 23.65
C ALA A 170 41.60 19.32 23.35
N PRO A 171 40.83 18.90 22.33
CA PRO A 171 41.03 17.74 21.45
C PRO A 171 41.95 18.01 20.24
N ALA A 172 42.73 17.00 19.84
CA ALA A 172 43.72 17.09 18.76
C ALA A 172 43.09 17.29 17.37
N THR A 173 43.75 18.01 16.45
CA THR A 173 43.31 18.09 15.05
C THR A 173 43.92 17.00 14.17
N LYS A 174 43.35 16.77 12.98
CA LYS A 174 43.93 15.87 11.98
C LYS A 174 45.33 16.32 11.57
N GLU A 175 45.57 17.62 11.41
CA GLU A 175 46.85 18.19 10.99
C GLU A 175 47.93 18.02 12.07
N GLU A 176 47.56 18.13 13.35
CA GLU A 176 48.45 17.82 14.47
C GLU A 176 48.85 16.35 14.46
N VAL A 177 47.87 15.45 14.31
CA VAL A 177 48.13 14.01 14.23
C VAL A 177 49.02 13.68 13.04
N VAL A 178 48.73 14.19 11.84
CA VAL A 178 49.52 13.95 10.61
C VAL A 178 50.99 14.35 10.80
N ARG A 179 51.28 15.48 11.47
CA ARG A 179 52.67 15.88 11.77
C ARG A 179 53.39 14.87 12.65
N CYS A 180 52.68 14.21 13.56
CA CYS A 180 53.25 13.19 14.43
C CYS A 180 53.43 11.82 13.74
N LEU A 181 52.94 11.61 12.51
CA LEU A 181 53.05 10.31 11.80
C LEU A 181 54.36 10.13 11.03
N GLN A 182 55.16 11.19 10.86
CA GLN A 182 56.39 11.14 10.08
C GLN A 182 57.31 10.03 10.58
N ASP A 183 57.71 9.13 9.67
CA ASP A 183 58.58 7.97 9.91
C ASP A 183 58.07 6.93 10.92
N LYS A 184 56.79 7.01 11.33
CA LYS A 184 56.17 6.09 12.30
C LYS A 184 55.21 5.07 11.71
N ILE A 185 54.82 5.20 10.44
CA ILE A 185 53.81 4.31 9.83
C ILE A 185 54.47 2.96 9.52
N ILE A 186 53.85 1.87 9.98
CA ILE A 186 54.26 0.50 9.62
C ILE A 186 53.38 -0.01 8.48
N SER A 187 52.08 0.17 8.62
CA SER A 187 51.07 -0.44 7.77
C SER A 187 49.75 0.29 7.93
N MET A 188 48.88 0.19 6.92
CA MET A 188 47.51 0.68 7.03
C MET A 188 46.51 -0.25 6.36
N THR A 189 45.23 -0.02 6.65
CA THR A 189 44.10 -0.56 5.93
C THR A 189 42.97 0.44 5.90
N GLU A 190 42.03 0.24 4.99
CA GLU A 190 40.85 1.07 4.88
C GLU A 190 39.62 0.23 4.54
N HIS A 191 38.47 0.71 5.02
CA HIS A 191 37.15 0.27 4.60
C HIS A 191 36.35 1.50 4.17
N SER A 192 35.58 1.37 3.11
CA SER A 192 34.68 2.43 2.66
C SER A 192 33.22 1.97 2.75
N GLY A 193 32.35 2.85 3.20
CA GLY A 193 30.89 2.66 3.17
C GLY A 193 30.21 3.74 2.34
N LEU A 194 29.12 3.40 1.66
CA LEU A 194 28.30 4.35 0.92
C LEU A 194 27.05 4.72 1.72
N THR A 195 26.90 5.98 2.12
CA THR A 195 25.52 6.46 2.31
C THR A 195 24.92 6.63 0.93
N THR A 196 24.09 5.69 0.55
CA THR A 196 23.05 6.04 -0.41
C THR A 196 22.08 6.88 0.39
N GLN A 197 21.74 8.08 -0.09
CA GLN A 197 20.46 8.63 0.33
C GLN A 197 19.39 7.71 -0.24
N GLN A 198 19.09 6.62 0.45
CA GLN A 198 17.77 6.05 0.37
C GLN A 198 16.83 6.98 1.13
N ASN A 199 16.65 8.20 0.58
CA ASN A 199 15.31 8.74 0.54
C ASN A 199 14.58 7.91 -0.52
N ASN A 200 14.40 6.62 -0.20
CA ASN A 200 13.48 5.75 -0.89
C ASN A 200 12.17 6.50 -0.76
N GLY A 201 11.74 7.19 -1.80
CA GLY A 201 10.47 7.89 -1.74
C GLY A 201 9.36 6.92 -1.37
N VAL A 202 8.19 7.42 -1.01
CA VAL A 202 7.11 6.61 -0.43
C VAL A 202 6.81 5.36 -1.28
N THR A 203 6.95 5.41 -2.61
CA THR A 203 6.88 4.24 -3.50
C THR A 203 7.86 3.14 -3.12
N ARG A 204 9.14 3.46 -2.96
CA ARG A 204 10.19 2.46 -2.67
C ARG A 204 10.07 1.90 -1.25
N GLN A 205 9.67 2.72 -0.28
CA GLN A 205 9.38 2.25 1.08
C GLN A 205 8.25 1.22 1.08
N LEU A 206 7.14 1.51 0.38
CA LEU A 206 6.03 0.59 0.19
C LEU A 206 6.50 -0.73 -0.45
N CYS A 207 7.21 -0.66 -1.58
CA CYS A 207 7.67 -1.85 -2.30
C CYS A 207 8.62 -2.71 -1.47
N SER A 208 9.49 -2.09 -0.66
CA SER A 208 10.40 -2.80 0.25
C SER A 208 9.66 -3.46 1.40
N TRP A 209 8.57 -2.85 1.90
CA TRP A 209 7.71 -3.48 2.90
C TRP A 209 6.98 -4.68 2.32
N VAL A 210 6.41 -4.57 1.11
CA VAL A 210 5.75 -5.69 0.42
C VAL A 210 6.68 -6.88 0.25
N ASP A 211 7.90 -6.64 -0.24
CA ASP A 211 8.94 -7.67 -0.41
C ASP A 211 9.19 -8.42 0.91
N ARG A 212 9.45 -7.69 1.98
CA ARG A 212 9.86 -8.26 3.28
C ARG A 212 8.72 -8.86 4.11
N LEU A 213 7.48 -8.44 3.91
CA LEU A 213 6.34 -8.85 4.73
C LEU A 213 6.16 -10.38 4.72
N ARG A 214 6.01 -10.98 5.89
CA ARG A 214 5.74 -12.40 6.08
C ARG A 214 4.37 -12.60 6.70
N LEU A 215 3.78 -13.78 6.51
CA LEU A 215 2.50 -14.11 7.12
C LEU A 215 2.53 -13.99 8.65
N ALA A 216 3.66 -14.32 9.27
CA ALA A 216 3.87 -14.21 10.71
C ALA A 216 3.91 -12.76 11.23
N ASP A 217 4.08 -11.77 10.36
CA ASP A 217 4.06 -10.35 10.72
C ASP A 217 2.62 -9.80 10.76
N VAL A 218 1.64 -10.57 10.26
CA VAL A 218 0.23 -10.16 10.21
C VAL A 218 -0.47 -10.60 11.50
N PRO A 219 -1.17 -9.69 12.21
CA PRO A 219 -1.93 -10.05 13.40
C PRO A 219 -3.01 -11.11 13.12
N GLU A 220 -3.28 -11.98 14.08
CA GLU A 220 -4.19 -13.13 13.91
C GLU A 220 -5.63 -12.71 13.56
N ASP A 221 -6.13 -11.63 14.18
CA ASP A 221 -7.45 -11.06 13.89
C ASP A 221 -7.56 -10.58 12.44
N GLN A 222 -6.48 -10.02 11.88
CA GLN A 222 -6.39 -9.60 10.47
C GLN A 222 -6.40 -10.79 9.52
N LEU A 223 -5.65 -11.87 9.86
CA LEU A 223 -5.68 -13.13 9.11
C LEU A 223 -7.08 -13.73 9.09
N VAL A 224 -7.75 -13.79 10.25
CA VAL A 224 -9.10 -14.30 10.36
C VAL A 224 -10.04 -13.46 9.51
N ARG A 225 -10.04 -12.13 9.68
CA ARG A 225 -10.93 -11.22 8.94
C ARG A 225 -10.71 -11.30 7.42
N ALA A 226 -9.46 -11.41 6.95
CA ALA A 226 -9.16 -11.58 5.53
C ALA A 226 -9.85 -12.81 4.93
N LYS A 227 -9.91 -13.94 5.63
CA LYS A 227 -10.58 -15.16 5.15
C LYS A 227 -12.07 -14.96 4.91
N TYR A 228 -12.75 -14.24 5.80
CA TYR A 228 -14.17 -13.92 5.62
C TYR A 228 -14.40 -12.91 4.50
N LEU A 229 -13.51 -11.93 4.33
CA LEU A 229 -13.57 -11.02 3.18
C LEU A 229 -13.36 -11.76 1.85
N ILE A 230 -12.43 -12.72 1.78
CA ILE A 230 -12.23 -13.57 0.61
C ILE A 230 -13.50 -14.38 0.32
N LEU A 231 -14.13 -14.94 1.36
CA LEU A 231 -15.38 -15.70 1.24
C LEU A 231 -16.51 -14.84 0.66
N ASP A 232 -16.63 -13.59 1.10
CA ASP A 232 -17.60 -12.62 0.55
C ASP A 232 -17.39 -12.38 -0.94
N GLY A 233 -16.14 -12.12 -1.36
CA GLY A 233 -15.80 -11.91 -2.77
C GLY A 233 -16.12 -13.12 -3.65
N ILE A 234 -15.84 -14.34 -3.16
CA ILE A 234 -16.19 -15.59 -3.84
C ILE A 234 -17.72 -15.74 -3.95
N GLY A 235 -18.46 -15.46 -2.87
CA GLY A 235 -19.92 -15.46 -2.89
C GLY A 235 -20.48 -14.51 -3.94
N CYS A 236 -19.91 -13.30 -4.04
CA CYS A 236 -20.31 -12.32 -5.04
C CYS A 236 -20.07 -12.80 -6.47
N THR A 237 -18.96 -13.50 -6.76
CA THR A 237 -18.75 -14.15 -8.06
C THR A 237 -19.82 -15.18 -8.39
N ILE A 238 -20.18 -16.05 -7.44
CA ILE A 238 -21.16 -17.12 -7.68
C ILE A 238 -22.52 -16.54 -8.04
N VAL A 239 -22.93 -15.50 -7.32
CA VAL A 239 -24.13 -14.69 -7.59
C VAL A 239 -24.03 -13.96 -8.94
N GLY A 240 -22.82 -13.49 -9.24
CA GLY A 240 -22.56 -12.55 -10.32
C GLY A 240 -22.34 -13.16 -11.69
N ALA A 241 -21.91 -14.43 -11.78
CA ALA A 241 -21.41 -15.03 -13.02
C ALA A 241 -22.43 -15.01 -14.17
N HIS A 242 -23.68 -15.42 -13.91
CA HIS A 242 -24.71 -15.58 -14.95
C HIS A 242 -25.83 -14.53 -14.89
N LEU A 243 -25.51 -13.32 -14.42
CA LEU A 243 -26.45 -12.20 -14.54
C LEU A 243 -26.54 -11.73 -16.00
N PRO A 244 -27.65 -11.13 -16.45
CA PRO A 244 -27.84 -10.75 -17.85
C PRO A 244 -26.71 -9.88 -18.44
N TRP A 245 -26.13 -8.98 -17.64
CA TRP A 245 -25.00 -8.14 -18.05
C TRP A 245 -23.64 -8.85 -17.96
N SER A 246 -23.48 -9.79 -17.03
CA SER A 246 -22.27 -10.60 -16.91
C SER A 246 -22.15 -11.53 -18.12
N GLU A 247 -23.27 -12.12 -18.55
CA GLU A 247 -23.33 -12.94 -19.75
C GLU A 247 -22.94 -12.18 -21.01
N LYS A 248 -23.39 -10.92 -21.16
CA LYS A 248 -22.96 -10.08 -22.30
C LYS A 248 -21.45 -9.91 -22.32
N ALA A 249 -20.85 -9.60 -21.17
CA ALA A 249 -19.40 -9.39 -21.06
C ALA A 249 -18.63 -10.70 -21.28
N ALA A 250 -19.06 -11.78 -20.64
CA ALA A 250 -18.43 -13.10 -20.74
C ALA A 250 -18.48 -13.62 -22.18
N HIS A 251 -19.65 -13.58 -22.85
CA HIS A 251 -19.77 -13.99 -24.25
C HIS A 251 -18.87 -13.17 -25.17
N ALA A 252 -18.89 -11.84 -25.05
CA ALA A 252 -18.04 -10.99 -25.89
C ALA A 252 -16.55 -11.30 -25.72
N ILE A 253 -16.09 -11.53 -24.48
CA ILE A 253 -14.69 -11.83 -24.21
C ILE A 253 -14.31 -13.25 -24.65
N LEU A 254 -15.17 -14.23 -24.39
CA LEU A 254 -14.96 -15.62 -24.82
C LEU A 254 -14.95 -15.78 -26.34
N ASP A 255 -15.66 -14.93 -27.07
CA ASP A 255 -15.62 -14.91 -28.54
C ASP A 255 -14.32 -14.28 -29.09
N MET A 256 -13.69 -13.37 -28.35
CA MET A 256 -12.42 -12.74 -28.75
C MET A 256 -11.19 -13.58 -28.39
N GLU A 257 -11.28 -14.38 -27.33
CA GLU A 257 -10.13 -15.03 -26.72
C GLU A 257 -10.04 -16.52 -27.08
N PRO A 258 -8.85 -17.03 -27.49
CA PRO A 258 -8.66 -18.46 -27.66
C PRO A 258 -8.68 -19.19 -26.31
N PRO A 259 -8.86 -20.53 -26.30
CA PRO A 259 -8.68 -21.33 -25.10
C PRO A 259 -7.30 -21.11 -24.46
N GLY A 260 -7.26 -21.11 -23.13
CA GLY A 260 -6.03 -20.94 -22.34
C GLY A 260 -6.06 -21.75 -21.05
N ASP A 261 -5.32 -21.31 -20.04
CA ASP A 261 -5.09 -22.08 -18.81
C ASP A 261 -5.82 -21.53 -17.58
N CYS A 262 -6.31 -20.28 -17.66
CA CYS A 262 -6.91 -19.57 -16.53
C CYS A 262 -8.45 -19.68 -16.59
N PRO A 263 -9.11 -20.21 -15.55
CA PRO A 263 -10.55 -20.41 -15.55
C PRO A 263 -11.37 -19.13 -15.64
N VAL A 264 -12.52 -19.25 -16.30
CA VAL A 264 -13.63 -18.31 -16.18
C VAL A 264 -14.62 -18.92 -15.20
N TRP A 265 -14.76 -18.31 -14.03
CA TRP A 265 -15.56 -18.84 -12.92
C TRP A 265 -17.04 -18.89 -13.30
N GLY A 266 -17.68 -20.03 -13.10
CA GLY A 266 -19.07 -20.26 -13.55
C GLY A 266 -19.20 -20.82 -14.97
N TYR A 267 -18.15 -20.90 -15.78
CA TYR A 267 -18.33 -21.18 -17.22
C TYR A 267 -17.78 -22.53 -17.71
N ASN A 268 -17.05 -23.29 -16.89
CA ASN A 268 -16.29 -24.47 -17.33
C ASN A 268 -15.40 -24.20 -18.56
N LYS A 269 -14.90 -22.97 -18.68
CA LYS A 269 -14.02 -22.51 -19.76
C LYS A 269 -12.72 -21.98 -19.17
N LYS A 270 -11.66 -22.02 -19.98
CA LYS A 270 -10.35 -21.45 -19.64
C LYS A 270 -9.86 -20.58 -20.80
N ILE A 271 -9.30 -19.43 -20.47
CA ILE A 271 -8.75 -18.43 -21.40
C ILE A 271 -7.41 -17.91 -20.88
N GLY A 272 -6.84 -16.90 -21.55
CA GLY A 272 -5.62 -16.25 -21.08
C GLY A 272 -5.76 -15.61 -19.68
N PRO A 273 -4.65 -15.35 -18.96
CA PRO A 273 -4.68 -14.80 -17.60
C PRO A 273 -5.32 -13.41 -17.52
N LEU A 274 -5.01 -12.53 -18.47
CA LEU A 274 -5.53 -11.16 -18.51
C LEU A 274 -7.05 -11.10 -18.71
N PRO A 275 -7.64 -11.75 -19.73
CA PRO A 275 -9.09 -11.74 -19.90
C PRO A 275 -9.82 -12.55 -18.82
N SER A 276 -9.22 -13.63 -18.28
CA SER A 276 -9.79 -14.35 -17.13
C SER A 276 -9.94 -13.44 -15.91
N ALA A 277 -8.90 -12.69 -15.55
CA ALA A 277 -8.97 -11.70 -14.47
C ALA A 277 -10.05 -10.63 -14.71
N LEU A 278 -10.19 -10.15 -15.95
CA LEU A 278 -11.20 -9.15 -16.33
C LEU A 278 -12.63 -9.67 -16.16
N VAL A 279 -12.95 -10.85 -16.69
CA VAL A 279 -14.30 -11.45 -16.64
C VAL A 279 -14.68 -11.80 -15.21
N ASN A 280 -13.78 -12.48 -14.48
CA ASN A 280 -14.04 -12.89 -13.11
C ASN A 280 -14.21 -11.67 -12.17
N SER A 281 -13.43 -10.61 -12.39
CA SER A 281 -13.61 -9.33 -11.69
C SER A 281 -14.98 -8.69 -11.97
N THR A 282 -15.39 -8.69 -13.24
CA THR A 282 -16.70 -8.18 -13.66
C THR A 282 -17.84 -8.92 -12.98
N ALA A 283 -17.69 -10.24 -12.76
CA ALA A 283 -18.66 -11.06 -12.04
C ALA A 283 -18.74 -10.69 -10.54
N ILE A 284 -17.63 -10.47 -9.83
CA ILE A 284 -17.67 -10.03 -8.42
C ILE A 284 -18.44 -8.72 -8.28
N GLN A 285 -18.17 -7.79 -9.19
CA GLN A 285 -18.77 -6.44 -9.20
C GLN A 285 -20.16 -6.38 -9.83
N ALA A 286 -20.74 -7.52 -10.18
CA ALA A 286 -21.89 -7.54 -11.05
C ALA A 286 -23.17 -6.98 -10.42
N PHE A 287 -23.31 -6.99 -9.08
CA PHE A 287 -24.56 -6.63 -8.40
C PHE A 287 -24.39 -5.72 -7.18
N GLU A 288 -23.33 -4.91 -7.08
CA GLU A 288 -23.14 -3.97 -5.95
C GLU A 288 -23.22 -4.63 -4.56
N LEU A 289 -22.86 -5.91 -4.44
CA LEU A 289 -22.95 -6.68 -3.19
C LEU A 289 -21.62 -6.85 -2.47
N ASP A 290 -20.53 -6.49 -3.13
CA ASP A 290 -19.17 -6.81 -2.74
C ASP A 290 -18.61 -5.89 -1.64
N ASP A 291 -17.40 -6.22 -1.19
CA ASP A 291 -16.66 -5.44 -0.22
C ASP A 291 -16.30 -4.06 -0.75
N TRP A 292 -16.01 -3.14 0.16
CA TRP A 292 -15.43 -1.85 -0.17
C TRP A 292 -14.73 -1.23 1.03
N HIS A 293 -13.66 -0.45 0.81
CA HIS A 293 -12.96 0.25 1.88
C HIS A 293 -13.61 1.61 2.21
N SER A 294 -13.92 1.86 3.48
CA SER A 294 -14.80 2.96 3.87
C SER A 294 -14.19 4.36 3.65
N LEU A 295 -12.92 4.55 4.00
CA LEU A 295 -12.26 5.87 3.92
C LEU A 295 -11.78 6.22 2.51
N ALA A 296 -11.34 5.20 1.78
CA ALA A 296 -10.85 5.27 0.41
C ALA A 296 -11.60 4.22 -0.43
N PRO A 297 -12.78 4.57 -0.98
CA PRO A 297 -13.70 3.62 -1.62
C PRO A 297 -13.01 2.75 -2.67
N LEU A 298 -12.72 1.51 -2.31
CA LEU A 298 -12.09 0.52 -3.19
C LEU A 298 -12.71 -0.84 -2.92
N HIS A 299 -13.19 -1.49 -3.97
CA HIS A 299 -13.74 -2.84 -3.88
C HIS A 299 -12.65 -3.86 -4.13
N SER A 300 -12.06 -4.36 -3.05
CA SER A 300 -10.75 -4.97 -3.12
C SER A 300 -10.81 -6.39 -3.67
N ASN A 301 -11.80 -7.21 -3.29
CA ASN A 301 -11.85 -8.59 -3.79
C ASN A 301 -12.12 -8.65 -5.29
N ALA A 302 -12.89 -7.71 -5.83
CA ALA A 302 -13.11 -7.61 -7.26
C ALA A 302 -11.80 -7.42 -8.04
N ILE A 303 -10.79 -6.82 -7.43
CA ILE A 303 -9.48 -6.60 -8.05
C ILE A 303 -8.54 -7.78 -7.77
N LEU A 304 -8.44 -8.17 -6.50
CA LEU A 304 -7.37 -9.01 -5.99
C LEU A 304 -7.60 -10.48 -6.31
N LEU A 305 -8.78 -11.03 -6.04
CA LEU A 305 -9.02 -12.47 -6.23
C LEU A 305 -8.83 -12.87 -7.70
N PRO A 306 -9.45 -12.19 -8.67
CA PRO A 306 -9.28 -12.56 -10.08
C PRO A 306 -7.83 -12.47 -10.56
N ALA A 307 -7.10 -11.44 -10.15
CA ALA A 307 -5.71 -11.25 -10.53
C ALA A 307 -4.78 -12.32 -9.92
N LEU A 308 -4.98 -12.64 -8.63
CA LEU A 308 -4.16 -13.62 -7.91
C LEU A 308 -4.42 -15.05 -8.38
N PHE A 309 -5.67 -15.44 -8.59
CA PHE A 309 -6.00 -16.77 -9.14
C PHE A 309 -5.50 -16.91 -10.58
N ALA A 310 -5.68 -15.90 -11.44
CA ALA A 310 -5.14 -15.92 -12.79
C ALA A 310 -3.59 -16.01 -12.79
N ALA A 311 -2.91 -15.32 -11.88
CA ALA A 311 -1.45 -15.44 -11.72
C ALA A 311 -1.04 -16.85 -11.29
N ALA A 312 -1.76 -17.45 -10.33
CA ALA A 312 -1.48 -18.80 -9.83
C ALA A 312 -1.67 -19.86 -10.93
N ALA A 313 -2.81 -19.83 -11.64
CA ALA A 313 -3.09 -20.73 -12.75
C ALA A 313 -2.07 -20.58 -13.88
N HIS A 314 -1.74 -19.33 -14.25
CA HIS A 314 -0.74 -19.06 -15.28
C HIS A 314 0.64 -19.58 -14.89
N GLN A 315 1.09 -19.36 -13.64
CA GLN A 315 2.38 -19.87 -13.17
C GLN A 315 2.43 -21.40 -13.23
N LYS A 316 1.39 -22.08 -12.75
CA LYS A 316 1.29 -23.55 -12.77
C LYS A 316 1.34 -24.08 -14.21
N ALA A 317 0.61 -23.48 -15.13
CA ALA A 317 0.60 -23.87 -16.54
C ALA A 317 1.97 -23.70 -17.24
N ARG A 318 2.82 -22.81 -16.73
CA ARG A 318 4.21 -22.61 -17.20
C ARG A 318 5.23 -23.49 -16.48
N GLY A 319 4.78 -24.49 -15.71
CA GLY A 319 5.65 -25.40 -14.96
C GLY A 319 6.27 -24.78 -13.71
N GLY A 320 5.77 -23.63 -13.26
CA GLY A 320 6.15 -23.05 -11.98
C GLY A 320 5.56 -23.81 -10.79
N PRO A 321 6.05 -23.54 -9.57
CA PRO A 321 5.55 -24.20 -8.37
C PRO A 321 4.07 -23.86 -8.13
N ALA A 322 3.34 -24.82 -7.55
CA ALA A 322 1.99 -24.61 -7.07
C ALA A 322 1.99 -23.47 -6.04
N ILE A 323 0.99 -22.61 -6.13
CA ILE A 323 0.75 -21.56 -5.15
C ILE A 323 -0.06 -22.18 -4.01
N ASN A 324 0.46 -22.09 -2.79
CA ASN A 324 -0.27 -22.49 -1.58
C ASN A 324 -1.17 -21.35 -1.09
N GLY A 325 -2.15 -21.68 -0.27
CA GLY A 325 -3.14 -20.70 0.19
C GLY A 325 -2.63 -19.73 1.25
N ALA A 326 -1.54 -20.05 1.96
CA ALA A 326 -0.84 -19.09 2.83
C ALA A 326 -0.23 -17.92 2.03
N SER A 327 0.39 -18.22 0.88
CA SER A 327 0.88 -17.19 -0.05
C SER A 327 -0.26 -16.39 -0.66
N LEU A 328 -1.36 -17.04 -1.05
CA LEU A 328 -2.55 -16.36 -1.57
C LEU A 328 -3.15 -15.40 -0.52
N LEU A 329 -3.29 -15.85 0.73
CA LEU A 329 -3.81 -15.04 1.84
C LEU A 329 -2.94 -13.81 2.09
N LEU A 330 -1.62 -14.00 2.20
CA LEU A 330 -0.67 -12.90 2.41
C LEU A 330 -0.72 -11.87 1.26
N SER A 331 -0.77 -12.35 0.01
CA SER A 331 -0.86 -11.48 -1.16
C SER A 331 -2.18 -10.72 -1.24
N THR A 332 -3.30 -11.32 -0.85
CA THR A 332 -4.58 -10.60 -0.73
C THR A 332 -4.47 -9.48 0.30
N ILE A 333 -3.87 -9.74 1.46
CA ILE A 333 -3.69 -8.74 2.53
C ILE A 333 -2.79 -7.59 2.06
N VAL A 334 -1.72 -7.87 1.30
CA VAL A 334 -0.91 -6.84 0.65
C VAL A 334 -1.76 -5.93 -0.24
N GLY A 335 -2.68 -6.50 -1.01
CA GLY A 335 -3.62 -5.74 -1.82
C GLY A 335 -4.60 -4.89 -0.99
N TYR A 336 -5.13 -5.45 0.10
CA TYR A 336 -5.99 -4.74 1.06
C TYR A 336 -5.30 -3.55 1.72
N GLU A 337 -3.98 -3.58 1.88
CA GLU A 337 -3.22 -2.43 2.37
C GLU A 337 -3.02 -1.37 1.28
N ILE A 338 -2.52 -1.77 0.11
CA ILE A 338 -1.96 -0.84 -0.86
C ILE A 338 -3.03 0.00 -1.53
N GLY A 339 -4.10 -0.63 -2.00
CA GLY A 339 -5.15 0.06 -2.74
C GLY A 339 -5.76 1.21 -1.94
N PRO A 340 -6.23 0.97 -0.71
CA PRO A 340 -6.75 2.03 0.14
C PRO A 340 -5.72 3.12 0.46
N ARG A 341 -4.46 2.78 0.71
CA ARG A 341 -3.39 3.77 0.97
C ARG A 341 -3.15 4.70 -0.21
N VAL A 342 -3.19 4.17 -1.44
CA VAL A 342 -3.16 4.99 -2.66
C VAL A 342 -4.35 5.94 -2.71
N GLY A 343 -5.55 5.47 -2.34
CA GLY A 343 -6.74 6.32 -2.26
C GLY A 343 -6.66 7.39 -1.18
N LEU A 344 -6.11 7.08 0.00
CA LEU A 344 -5.90 8.04 1.09
C LEU A 344 -4.93 9.15 0.69
N CYS A 345 -3.92 8.84 -0.13
CA CYS A 345 -3.05 9.86 -0.70
C CYS A 345 -3.82 10.90 -1.55
N LEU A 346 -5.00 10.54 -2.06
CA LEU A 346 -5.85 11.38 -2.91
C LEU A 346 -7.15 11.81 -2.19
N HIS A 347 -7.11 11.93 -0.86
CA HIS A 347 -8.23 12.35 -0.02
C HIS A 347 -9.44 11.40 -0.07
N GLY A 348 -9.20 10.11 -0.36
CA GLY A 348 -10.18 9.03 -0.23
C GLY A 348 -11.45 9.24 -1.04
N SER A 349 -12.59 9.36 -0.36
CA SER A 349 -13.92 9.53 -0.96
C SER A 349 -14.07 10.82 -1.78
N HIS A 350 -13.20 11.82 -1.57
CA HIS A 350 -13.18 13.05 -2.37
C HIS A 350 -12.95 12.78 -3.87
N MET A 351 -12.25 11.69 -4.22
CA MET A 351 -12.06 11.30 -5.61
C MET A 351 -13.39 11.12 -6.37
N LEU A 352 -14.42 10.63 -5.68
CA LEU A 352 -15.76 10.42 -6.26
C LEU A 352 -16.42 11.75 -6.64
N THR A 353 -16.19 12.81 -5.85
CA THR A 353 -16.80 14.14 -6.09
C THR A 353 -16.24 14.83 -7.33
N ARG A 354 -15.07 14.36 -7.80
CA ARG A 354 -14.36 14.84 -8.98
C ARG A 354 -14.68 14.07 -10.26
N GLY A 355 -15.59 13.09 -10.18
CA GLY A 355 -16.04 12.32 -11.34
C GLY A 355 -15.13 11.16 -11.75
N TRP A 356 -14.19 10.77 -10.88
CA TRP A 356 -13.32 9.62 -11.08
C TRP A 356 -13.86 8.39 -10.36
N HIS A 357 -13.89 7.26 -11.06
CA HIS A 357 -14.22 5.99 -10.44
C HIS A 357 -13.02 5.44 -9.66
N SER A 358 -13.09 5.48 -8.34
CA SER A 358 -11.99 5.16 -7.43
C SER A 358 -11.38 3.76 -7.65
N GLY A 359 -12.21 2.75 -7.95
CA GLY A 359 -11.77 1.37 -8.13
C GLY A 359 -10.63 1.18 -9.14
N VAL A 360 -10.68 1.92 -10.25
CA VAL A 360 -9.72 1.85 -11.36
C VAL A 360 -8.67 2.96 -11.29
N VAL A 361 -8.78 3.87 -10.32
CA VAL A 361 -7.69 4.80 -10.00
C VAL A 361 -6.76 4.15 -8.97
N PHE A 362 -7.32 3.61 -7.88
CA PHE A 362 -6.53 3.07 -6.77
C PHE A 362 -6.09 1.62 -6.99
N GLY A 363 -6.86 0.85 -7.77
CA GLY A 363 -6.75 -0.60 -7.81
C GLY A 363 -5.54 -1.18 -8.56
N HIS A 364 -4.96 -0.47 -9.53
CA HIS A 364 -3.87 -1.00 -10.36
C HIS A 364 -2.63 -1.35 -9.53
N ALA A 365 -2.26 -0.45 -8.61
CA ALA A 365 -1.14 -0.67 -7.70
C ALA A 365 -1.41 -1.82 -6.72
N ALA A 366 -2.65 -1.96 -6.24
CA ALA A 366 -3.06 -3.05 -5.36
C ALA A 366 -2.90 -4.41 -6.05
N SER A 367 -3.41 -4.55 -7.27
CA SER A 367 -3.26 -5.77 -8.08
C SER A 367 -1.78 -6.07 -8.38
N ALA A 368 -1.03 -5.06 -8.85
CA ALA A 368 0.38 -5.24 -9.22
C ALA A 368 1.25 -5.72 -8.05
N ALA A 369 1.11 -5.08 -6.88
CA ALA A 369 1.89 -5.44 -5.71
C ALA A 369 1.46 -6.78 -5.10
N ALA A 370 0.15 -7.07 -5.05
CA ALA A 370 -0.36 -8.36 -4.58
C ALA A 370 0.12 -9.53 -5.45
N VAL A 371 0.04 -9.38 -6.78
CA VAL A 371 0.54 -10.39 -7.73
C VAL A 371 2.05 -10.51 -7.65
N SER A 372 2.78 -9.39 -7.55
CA SER A 372 4.24 -9.41 -7.39
C SER A 372 4.67 -10.14 -6.11
N LYS A 373 3.93 -9.94 -5.00
CA LYS A 373 4.13 -10.68 -3.76
C LYS A 373 3.87 -12.18 -3.94
N LEU A 374 2.80 -12.54 -4.66
CA LEU A 374 2.43 -13.93 -4.91
C LEU A 374 3.51 -14.66 -5.71
N LEU A 375 4.09 -13.97 -6.69
CA LEU A 375 5.12 -14.50 -7.59
C LEU A 375 6.54 -14.40 -7.01
N GLY A 376 6.70 -13.88 -5.78
CA GLY A 376 7.99 -13.79 -5.08
C GLY A 376 8.97 -12.78 -5.70
N LEU A 377 8.47 -11.67 -6.25
CA LEU A 377 9.33 -10.63 -6.82
C LEU A 377 9.99 -9.79 -5.71
N GLY A 378 11.24 -9.37 -5.93
CA GLY A 378 11.94 -8.44 -5.04
C GLY A 378 11.52 -6.98 -5.22
N SER A 379 11.89 -6.12 -4.27
CA SER A 379 11.45 -4.72 -4.20
C SER A 379 11.63 -3.90 -5.48
N ASP A 380 12.71 -4.11 -6.24
CA ASP A 380 12.97 -3.41 -7.51
C ASP A 380 11.90 -3.74 -8.56
N ALA A 381 11.57 -5.03 -8.71
CA ALA A 381 10.60 -5.53 -9.66
C ALA A 381 9.16 -5.24 -9.22
N ILE A 382 8.88 -5.21 -7.92
CA ILE A 382 7.58 -4.73 -7.39
C ILE A 382 7.38 -3.26 -7.80
N GLU A 383 8.40 -2.42 -7.65
CA GLU A 383 8.32 -1.02 -8.07
C GLU A 383 8.09 -0.86 -9.57
N ASP A 384 8.75 -1.69 -10.40
CA ASP A 384 8.48 -1.74 -11.84
C ASP A 384 7.03 -2.15 -12.13
N ALA A 385 6.54 -3.20 -11.47
CA ALA A 385 5.17 -3.68 -11.66
C ALA A 385 4.13 -2.61 -11.33
N VAL A 386 4.29 -1.92 -10.20
CA VAL A 386 3.41 -0.83 -9.78
C VAL A 386 3.50 0.34 -10.77
N GLY A 387 4.71 0.73 -11.20
CA GLY A 387 4.91 1.77 -12.20
C GLY A 387 4.25 1.46 -13.55
N ILE A 388 4.34 0.22 -14.03
CA ILE A 388 3.68 -0.24 -15.26
C ILE A 388 2.16 -0.24 -15.10
N ALA A 389 1.64 -0.67 -13.94
CA ALA A 389 0.21 -0.74 -13.73
C ALA A 389 -0.42 0.67 -13.66
N CYS A 390 0.20 1.59 -12.92
CA CYS A 390 -0.32 2.95 -12.71
C CYS A 390 -0.45 3.79 -13.99
N THR A 391 0.33 3.51 -15.04
CA THR A 391 0.22 4.23 -16.33
C THR A 391 -1.13 4.02 -17.03
N GLN A 392 -1.88 2.97 -16.65
CA GLN A 392 -3.18 2.63 -17.22
C GLN A 392 -4.35 2.94 -16.28
N ALA A 393 -4.11 3.72 -15.21
CA ALA A 393 -5.16 4.13 -14.29
C ALA A 393 -6.03 5.21 -14.94
N CYS A 394 -7.31 4.89 -15.18
CA CYS A 394 -8.32 5.83 -15.67
C CYS A 394 -9.73 5.25 -15.52
N GLY A 395 -10.73 6.10 -15.20
CA GLY A 395 -12.11 5.64 -15.07
C GLY A 395 -13.11 6.76 -14.83
N LEU A 396 -14.17 6.78 -15.63
CA LEU A 396 -15.21 7.80 -15.57
C LEU A 396 -16.35 7.37 -14.66
N MET A 397 -16.76 8.28 -13.76
CA MET A 397 -17.86 8.03 -12.83
C MET A 397 -19.24 7.95 -13.51
N SER A 398 -19.39 8.56 -14.69
CA SER A 398 -20.68 8.58 -15.41
C SER A 398 -21.25 7.19 -15.74
N ALA A 399 -20.43 6.13 -15.68
CA ALA A 399 -20.90 4.75 -15.80
C ALA A 399 -22.03 4.41 -14.80
N GLN A 400 -22.06 5.06 -13.63
CA GLN A 400 -23.05 4.84 -12.58
C GLN A 400 -24.50 5.10 -13.00
N PHE A 401 -24.74 5.97 -13.99
CA PHE A 401 -26.11 6.36 -14.39
C PHE A 401 -26.87 5.26 -15.14
N GLY A 402 -26.18 4.20 -15.58
CA GLY A 402 -26.85 3.07 -16.22
C GLY A 402 -26.00 2.20 -17.13
N SER A 403 -24.68 2.34 -17.13
CA SER A 403 -23.82 1.57 -18.03
C SER A 403 -23.36 0.26 -17.39
N ASP A 404 -23.42 -0.83 -18.16
CA ASP A 404 -22.90 -2.13 -17.74
C ASP A 404 -21.39 -2.09 -17.43
N VAL A 405 -20.64 -1.16 -18.05
CA VAL A 405 -19.19 -1.02 -17.85
C VAL A 405 -18.78 -0.67 -16.43
N LYS A 406 -19.71 -0.13 -15.60
CA LYS A 406 -19.45 0.10 -14.17
C LYS A 406 -18.91 -1.15 -13.50
N ARG A 407 -19.46 -2.31 -13.85
CA ARG A 407 -19.11 -3.62 -13.29
C ARG A 407 -17.72 -4.07 -13.69
N MET A 408 -17.26 -3.65 -14.87
CA MET A 408 -15.97 -4.02 -15.43
C MET A 408 -14.81 -3.11 -14.99
N GLN A 409 -15.08 -1.93 -14.41
CA GLN A 409 -14.02 -0.96 -14.11
C GLN A 409 -12.92 -1.53 -13.19
N HIS A 410 -13.30 -2.29 -12.17
CA HIS A 410 -12.35 -2.99 -11.29
C HIS A 410 -11.56 -4.07 -12.03
N GLY A 411 -12.15 -4.67 -13.06
CA GLY A 411 -11.50 -5.67 -13.90
C GLY A 411 -10.38 -5.10 -14.75
N PHE A 412 -10.45 -3.82 -15.13
CA PHE A 412 -9.31 -3.15 -15.76
C PHE A 412 -8.12 -3.03 -14.80
N ALA A 413 -8.37 -2.69 -13.52
CA ALA A 413 -7.32 -2.66 -12.50
C ALA A 413 -6.76 -4.06 -12.21
N ALA A 414 -7.62 -5.07 -12.08
CA ALA A 414 -7.22 -6.47 -11.91
C ALA A 414 -6.28 -6.92 -13.04
N ARG A 415 -6.73 -6.76 -14.29
CA ARG A 415 -6.01 -7.10 -15.52
C ARG A 415 -4.68 -6.37 -15.62
N ASN A 416 -4.68 -5.05 -15.42
CA ASN A 416 -3.50 -4.22 -15.68
C ASN A 416 -2.43 -4.38 -14.59
N GLY A 417 -2.82 -4.61 -13.34
CA GLY A 417 -1.86 -4.94 -12.29
C GLY A 417 -1.21 -6.31 -12.48
N LEU A 418 -2.00 -7.33 -12.85
CA LEU A 418 -1.50 -8.64 -13.25
C LEU A 418 -0.52 -8.52 -14.44
N PHE A 419 -0.90 -7.76 -15.47
CA PHE A 419 -0.04 -7.51 -16.62
C PHE A 419 1.28 -6.84 -16.22
N GLY A 420 1.23 -5.80 -15.38
CA GLY A 420 2.42 -5.10 -14.88
C GLY A 420 3.37 -6.02 -14.12
N ALA A 421 2.84 -6.89 -13.25
CA ALA A 421 3.64 -7.86 -12.52
C ALA A 421 4.29 -8.92 -13.43
N LEU A 422 3.58 -9.43 -14.44
CA LEU A 422 4.13 -10.39 -15.39
C LEU A 422 5.22 -9.77 -16.28
N LEU A 423 5.07 -8.51 -16.68
CA LEU A 423 6.08 -7.76 -17.41
C LEU A 423 7.33 -7.52 -16.55
N ALA A 424 7.14 -7.04 -15.31
CA ALA A 424 8.25 -6.80 -14.39
C ALA A 424 9.01 -8.09 -14.03
N LYS A 425 8.30 -9.22 -13.87
CA LYS A 425 8.91 -10.55 -13.69
C LYS A 425 9.85 -10.93 -14.84
N SER A 426 9.60 -10.39 -16.04
CA SER A 426 10.43 -10.61 -17.24
C SER A 426 11.54 -9.55 -17.41
N GLY A 427 11.70 -8.62 -16.45
CA GLY A 427 12.68 -7.55 -16.49
C GLY A 427 12.25 -6.29 -17.24
N TYR A 428 10.97 -6.17 -17.62
CA TYR A 428 10.45 -4.92 -18.19
C TYR A 428 10.32 -3.85 -17.10
N THR A 429 10.77 -2.64 -17.36
CA THR A 429 10.85 -1.57 -16.36
C THR A 429 9.61 -0.68 -16.35
N GLY A 430 9.22 -0.22 -15.16
CA GLY A 430 8.15 0.75 -14.93
C GLY A 430 8.65 2.11 -14.50
N ILE A 431 7.71 3.05 -14.33
CA ILE A 431 7.99 4.37 -13.77
C ILE A 431 8.43 4.19 -12.31
N LYS A 432 9.68 4.50 -12.00
CA LYS A 432 10.17 4.54 -10.61
C LYS A 432 9.54 5.71 -9.88
N ARG A 433 9.33 5.57 -8.56
CA ARG A 433 8.75 6.64 -7.73
C ARG A 433 7.41 7.14 -8.26
N VAL A 434 6.62 6.25 -8.88
CA VAL A 434 5.42 6.61 -9.66
C VAL A 434 4.43 7.46 -8.87
N PHE A 435 4.32 7.30 -7.55
CA PHE A 435 3.41 8.09 -6.73
C PHE A 435 3.91 9.52 -6.51
N GLU A 436 5.18 9.69 -6.14
CA GLU A 436 5.75 10.96 -5.69
C GLU A 436 6.63 11.69 -6.72
N GLU A 437 6.68 11.24 -7.98
CA GLU A 437 7.42 11.92 -9.04
C GLU A 437 6.80 13.31 -9.33
N PRO A 438 7.54 14.44 -9.22
CA PRO A 438 6.94 15.77 -9.33
C PRO A 438 6.32 16.09 -10.70
N TYR A 439 6.91 15.60 -11.80
CA TYR A 439 6.42 15.83 -13.15
C TYR A 439 5.82 14.54 -13.72
N GLY A 440 4.49 14.54 -13.92
CA GLY A 440 3.78 13.38 -14.47
C GLY A 440 3.61 12.21 -13.48
N GLY A 441 3.97 12.37 -12.21
CA GLY A 441 3.71 11.36 -11.19
C GLY A 441 2.21 11.20 -10.90
N PHE A 442 1.84 10.00 -10.48
CA PHE A 442 0.46 9.59 -10.25
C PHE A 442 -0.28 10.54 -9.29
N LEU A 443 0.30 10.87 -8.13
CA LEU A 443 -0.37 11.75 -7.17
C LEU A 443 -0.43 13.19 -7.65
N ALA A 444 0.60 13.66 -8.37
CA ALA A 444 0.61 15.00 -8.94
C ALA A 444 -0.54 15.17 -9.94
N VAL A 445 -0.67 14.24 -10.90
CA VAL A 445 -1.69 14.29 -11.96
C VAL A 445 -3.09 14.06 -11.41
N PHE A 446 -3.29 13.00 -10.62
CA PHE A 446 -4.62 12.75 -10.04
C PHE A 446 -5.01 13.78 -8.99
N GLY A 447 -4.06 14.52 -8.38
CA GLY A 447 -4.33 15.61 -7.45
C GLY A 447 -4.81 16.91 -8.10
N GLU A 448 -4.64 17.08 -9.42
CA GLU A 448 -4.94 18.35 -10.13
C GLU A 448 -6.42 18.74 -10.04
N GLY A 449 -6.72 19.99 -9.67
CA GLY A 449 -8.11 20.44 -9.56
C GLY A 449 -8.89 19.76 -8.44
N SER A 450 -8.21 19.21 -7.43
CA SER A 450 -8.86 18.66 -6.25
C SER A 450 -9.54 19.71 -5.37
N GLY A 451 -9.06 20.96 -5.40
CA GLY A 451 -9.52 22.01 -4.47
C GLY A 451 -9.14 21.74 -3.01
N LYS A 452 -8.28 20.76 -2.74
CA LYS A 452 -7.71 20.46 -1.42
C LYS A 452 -6.30 21.05 -1.34
N GLU A 453 -5.90 21.49 -0.15
CA GLU A 453 -4.56 22.02 0.13
C GLU A 453 -3.94 21.22 1.30
N PRO A 454 -2.91 20.38 1.07
CA PRO A 454 -2.28 20.11 -0.24
C PRO A 454 -3.18 19.25 -1.16
N PRO A 455 -2.92 19.23 -2.48
CA PRO A 455 -3.75 18.49 -3.46
C PRO A 455 -3.70 16.96 -3.30
N PHE A 456 -2.65 16.45 -2.64
CA PHE A 456 -2.47 15.05 -2.29
C PHE A 456 -1.59 14.92 -1.04
N LEU A 457 -1.60 13.74 -0.41
CA LEU A 457 -0.94 13.41 0.86
C LEU A 457 -0.02 12.19 0.67
N ALA A 458 1.15 12.38 0.04
CA ALA A 458 2.02 11.25 -0.34
C ALA A 458 2.46 10.35 0.83
N GLU A 459 2.59 10.90 2.04
CA GLU A 459 2.98 10.16 3.23
C GLU A 459 1.93 9.12 3.65
N GLU A 460 0.65 9.28 3.29
CA GLU A 460 -0.41 8.30 3.59
C GLU A 460 -0.14 6.93 2.94
N LEU A 461 0.70 6.90 1.90
CA LEU A 461 1.09 5.66 1.26
C LEU A 461 1.82 4.71 2.23
N VAL A 462 2.57 5.26 3.19
CA VAL A 462 3.40 4.52 4.14
C VAL A 462 3.09 4.80 5.61
N ASN A 463 2.13 5.68 5.88
CA ASN A 463 1.73 6.07 7.23
C ASN A 463 1.23 4.86 8.06
N GLY A 464 1.94 4.51 9.13
CA GLY A 464 1.57 3.37 9.97
C GLY A 464 1.63 2.00 9.27
N LEU A 465 2.45 1.85 8.22
CA LEU A 465 2.64 0.57 7.52
C LEU A 465 3.04 -0.55 8.51
N GLY A 466 2.32 -1.68 8.50
CA GLY A 466 2.55 -2.80 9.41
C GLY A 466 2.11 -2.56 10.87
N GLN A 467 1.56 -1.40 11.20
CA GLN A 467 1.04 -1.07 12.53
C GLN A 467 -0.47 -0.85 12.48
N THR A 468 -0.94 -0.08 11.51
CA THR A 468 -2.36 0.19 11.25
C THR A 468 -2.74 -0.49 9.95
N TRP A 469 -3.62 -1.48 10.03
CA TRP A 469 -4.08 -2.25 8.87
C TRP A 469 -5.34 -1.61 8.27
N GLN A 470 -5.32 -1.29 6.98
CA GLN A 470 -6.46 -0.76 6.22
C GLN A 470 -7.58 -1.77 6.06
N LEU A 471 -7.25 -3.07 6.20
CA LEU A 471 -8.21 -4.16 6.24
C LEU A 471 -9.36 -3.89 7.24
N ASP A 472 -9.07 -3.26 8.38
CA ASP A 472 -10.06 -2.89 9.41
C ASP A 472 -11.12 -1.89 8.94
N ALA A 473 -10.89 -1.19 7.83
CA ALA A 473 -11.84 -0.27 7.21
C ALA A 473 -12.53 -0.87 5.98
N ILE A 474 -12.25 -2.13 5.63
CA ILE A 474 -13.02 -2.87 4.62
C ILE A 474 -14.38 -3.27 5.19
N ARG A 475 -15.43 -2.91 4.47
CA ARG A 475 -16.84 -3.11 4.80
C ARG A 475 -17.46 -4.06 3.80
N VAL A 476 -18.46 -4.81 4.25
CA VAL A 476 -19.22 -5.75 3.42
C VAL A 476 -20.66 -5.26 3.34
N LYS A 477 -21.19 -5.19 2.13
CA LYS A 477 -22.53 -4.69 1.87
C LYS A 477 -23.59 -5.73 2.23
N PRO A 478 -24.56 -5.40 3.11
CA PRO A 478 -25.73 -6.26 3.35
C PRO A 478 -26.81 -6.12 2.27
N TYR A 479 -26.81 -5.00 1.53
CA TYR A 479 -27.79 -4.67 0.49
C TYR A 479 -27.12 -4.61 -0.89
N ALA A 480 -27.87 -4.96 -1.93
CA ALA A 480 -27.39 -5.07 -3.32
C ALA A 480 -27.36 -3.72 -4.05
N SER A 481 -26.88 -2.68 -3.36
CA SER A 481 -26.89 -1.27 -3.79
C SER A 481 -25.63 -0.52 -3.36
N MET A 482 -25.45 0.67 -3.91
CA MET A 482 -24.35 1.59 -3.57
C MET A 482 -24.30 1.87 -2.06
N ALA A 483 -23.10 1.85 -1.45
CA ALA A 483 -22.94 1.90 0.00
C ALA A 483 -23.53 3.16 0.67
N GLY A 484 -23.42 4.31 0.01
CA GLY A 484 -24.05 5.56 0.43
C GLY A 484 -25.58 5.55 0.43
N THR A 485 -26.23 4.49 -0.06
CA THR A 485 -27.69 4.30 0.07
C THR A 485 -28.09 3.52 1.32
N HIS A 486 -27.15 2.84 1.99
CA HIS A 486 -27.49 1.88 3.06
C HIS A 486 -28.07 2.56 4.30
N CYS A 487 -27.62 3.78 4.60
CA CYS A 487 -28.13 4.58 5.71
C CYS A 487 -29.61 4.94 5.51
N ILE A 488 -30.03 5.15 4.26
CA ILE A 488 -31.43 5.36 3.86
C ILE A 488 -32.24 4.09 4.13
N ILE A 489 -31.74 2.94 3.67
CA ILE A 489 -32.42 1.64 3.81
C ILE A 489 -32.65 1.33 5.30
N ASP A 490 -31.62 1.45 6.12
CA ASP A 490 -31.70 1.23 7.56
C ASP A 490 -32.64 2.23 8.26
N SER A 491 -32.61 3.50 7.84
CA SER A 491 -33.49 4.54 8.38
C SER A 491 -34.96 4.27 8.06
N VAL A 492 -35.28 3.92 6.81
CA VAL A 492 -36.63 3.56 6.39
C VAL A 492 -37.10 2.29 7.11
N ALA A 493 -36.25 1.25 7.20
CA ALA A 493 -36.57 0.03 7.91
C ALA A 493 -36.78 0.26 9.42
N ALA A 494 -36.06 1.21 10.04
CA ALA A 494 -36.29 1.63 11.42
C ALA A 494 -37.65 2.34 11.57
N LEU A 495 -37.97 3.27 10.67
CA LEU A 495 -39.26 3.95 10.67
C LEU A 495 -40.43 2.99 10.46
N GLN A 496 -40.30 1.99 9.57
CA GLN A 496 -41.31 0.95 9.35
C GLN A 496 -41.58 0.13 10.62
N ARG A 497 -40.54 -0.14 11.43
CA ARG A 497 -40.68 -0.84 12.72
C ARG A 497 -41.27 0.04 13.82
N GLU A 498 -40.91 1.32 13.86
CA GLU A 498 -41.36 2.27 14.88
C GLU A 498 -42.80 2.77 14.61
N TYR A 499 -43.18 2.91 13.35
CA TYR A 499 -44.47 3.44 12.91
C TYR A 499 -45.17 2.52 11.89
N PRO A 500 -45.42 1.24 12.22
CA PRO A 500 -45.93 0.26 11.26
C PRO A 500 -47.29 0.67 10.66
N GLU A 501 -48.21 1.21 11.47
CA GLU A 501 -49.52 1.63 10.97
C GLU A 501 -49.46 2.86 10.06
N LYS A 502 -48.51 3.79 10.29
CA LYS A 502 -48.34 4.97 9.41
C LYS A 502 -47.73 4.60 8.06
N LEU A 503 -46.79 3.65 8.05
CA LEU A 503 -46.08 3.24 6.84
C LEU A 503 -46.72 2.04 6.13
N LYS A 504 -47.88 1.58 6.61
CA LYS A 504 -48.72 0.59 5.94
C LYS A 504 -49.50 1.18 4.76
N ASP A 505 -49.98 2.42 4.90
CA ASP A 505 -50.65 3.16 3.83
C ASP A 505 -49.65 4.08 3.11
N LEU A 506 -49.05 3.57 2.03
CA LEU A 506 -48.07 4.31 1.24
C LEU A 506 -48.70 5.45 0.42
N ASP A 507 -50.02 5.44 0.20
CA ASP A 507 -50.69 6.51 -0.55
C ASP A 507 -50.87 7.77 0.31
N ALA A 508 -50.87 7.62 1.65
CA ALA A 508 -50.87 8.73 2.60
C ALA A 508 -49.56 9.53 2.64
N ILE A 509 -48.46 9.00 2.08
CA ILE A 509 -47.18 9.72 1.99
C ILE A 509 -47.28 10.85 0.95
N VAL A 510 -46.91 12.07 1.32
CA VAL A 510 -46.89 13.23 0.40
C VAL A 510 -45.48 13.63 -0.03
N SER A 511 -44.47 13.40 0.82
CA SER A 511 -43.07 13.61 0.46
C SER A 511 -42.10 12.79 1.30
N ILE A 512 -40.93 12.50 0.72
CA ILE A 512 -39.79 11.86 1.37
C ILE A 512 -38.58 12.78 1.12
N ALA A 513 -38.00 13.32 2.19
CA ALA A 513 -36.79 14.13 2.13
C ALA A 513 -35.59 13.32 2.65
N ILE A 514 -34.50 13.31 1.89
CA ILE A 514 -33.26 12.61 2.24
C ILE A 514 -32.11 13.61 2.27
N GLU A 515 -31.55 13.86 3.44
CA GLU A 515 -30.43 14.77 3.66
C GLU A 515 -29.14 13.95 3.82
N MET A 516 -28.07 14.35 3.12
CA MET A 516 -26.81 13.59 3.06
C MET A 516 -25.59 14.47 2.79
N SER A 517 -24.39 13.90 2.98
CA SER A 517 -23.10 14.53 2.66
C SER A 517 -22.86 14.69 1.14
N GLU A 518 -21.96 15.59 0.74
CA GLU A 518 -21.67 15.84 -0.68
C GLU A 518 -21.30 14.58 -1.48
N PRO A 519 -20.43 13.67 -0.99
CA PRO A 519 -20.09 12.46 -1.74
C PRO A 519 -21.30 11.56 -1.98
N ALA A 520 -22.14 11.33 -0.97
CA ALA A 520 -23.36 10.53 -1.13
C ALA A 520 -24.36 11.22 -2.08
N TRP A 521 -24.52 12.54 -1.96
CA TRP A 521 -25.41 13.33 -2.79
C TRP A 521 -25.03 13.31 -4.27
N LYS A 522 -23.75 13.58 -4.61
CA LYS A 522 -23.29 13.51 -6.00
C LYS A 522 -23.35 12.09 -6.59
N HIS A 523 -23.15 11.08 -5.74
CA HIS A 523 -23.09 9.69 -6.20
C HIS A 523 -24.48 9.09 -6.43
N GLY A 524 -25.47 9.36 -5.56
CA GLY A 524 -26.80 8.74 -5.65
C GLY A 524 -28.01 9.64 -5.40
N GLY A 525 -27.80 10.92 -5.06
CA GLY A 525 -28.87 11.90 -4.79
C GLY A 525 -29.43 12.59 -6.03
N TRP A 526 -29.08 12.13 -7.24
CA TRP A 526 -29.61 12.66 -8.50
C TRP A 526 -31.06 12.25 -8.72
N LYS A 527 -31.81 13.04 -9.50
CA LYS A 527 -33.22 12.77 -9.81
C LYS A 527 -33.34 11.58 -10.76
N ALA A 528 -33.99 10.51 -10.29
CA ALA A 528 -34.28 9.34 -11.11
C ALA A 528 -35.39 9.62 -12.14
N HIS A 529 -35.27 9.01 -13.32
CA HIS A 529 -36.24 9.10 -14.40
C HIS A 529 -36.61 7.71 -14.90
N ARG A 530 -37.88 7.50 -15.23
CA ARG A 530 -38.40 6.25 -15.82
C ARG A 530 -38.27 6.33 -17.35
N PRO A 531 -37.70 5.32 -18.04
CA PRO A 531 -37.21 4.04 -17.51
C PRO A 531 -35.85 4.15 -16.82
N LEU A 532 -35.63 3.31 -15.80
CA LEU A 532 -34.37 3.21 -15.06
C LEU A 532 -33.76 1.81 -15.24
N THR A 533 -32.46 1.76 -15.50
CA THR A 533 -31.72 0.48 -15.60
C THR A 533 -31.49 -0.13 -14.22
N ALA A 534 -31.19 -1.43 -14.14
CA ALA A 534 -30.79 -2.08 -12.89
C ALA A 534 -29.61 -1.34 -12.23
N THR A 535 -28.56 -1.00 -12.98
CA THR A 535 -27.43 -0.21 -12.47
C THR A 535 -27.89 1.13 -11.92
N GLY A 536 -28.68 1.89 -12.68
CA GLY A 536 -29.17 3.20 -12.23
C GLY A 536 -30.01 3.09 -10.95
N ALA A 537 -30.83 2.04 -10.82
CA ALA A 537 -31.62 1.76 -9.62
C ALA A 537 -30.73 1.44 -8.40
N GLN A 538 -29.66 0.65 -8.57
CA GLN A 538 -28.70 0.35 -7.49
C GLN A 538 -27.92 1.57 -7.02
N MET A 539 -27.80 2.59 -7.86
CA MET A 539 -27.13 3.86 -7.58
C MET A 539 -28.09 4.98 -7.14
N SER A 540 -29.39 4.73 -7.01
CA SER A 540 -30.39 5.78 -6.73
C SER A 540 -30.90 5.75 -5.29
N CYS A 541 -30.67 6.84 -4.56
CA CYS A 541 -31.19 7.03 -3.20
C CYS A 541 -32.72 7.01 -3.14
N ALA A 542 -33.39 7.63 -4.12
CA ALA A 542 -34.85 7.64 -4.19
C ALA A 542 -35.45 6.26 -4.45
N TYR A 543 -34.84 5.49 -5.36
CA TYR A 543 -35.28 4.14 -5.67
C TYR A 543 -35.17 3.20 -4.46
N VAL A 544 -34.02 3.20 -3.77
CA VAL A 544 -33.84 2.28 -2.63
C VAL A 544 -34.75 2.63 -1.45
N ALA A 545 -35.10 3.90 -1.26
CA ALA A 545 -36.07 4.30 -0.24
C ALA A 545 -37.46 3.75 -0.58
N ALA A 546 -37.89 3.91 -1.83
CA ALA A 546 -39.16 3.40 -2.32
C ALA A 546 -39.23 1.87 -2.25
N VAL A 547 -38.17 1.16 -2.64
CA VAL A 547 -38.18 -0.31 -2.63
C VAL A 547 -38.14 -0.88 -1.21
N GLN A 548 -37.43 -0.24 -0.27
CA GLN A 548 -37.50 -0.60 1.14
C GLN A 548 -38.90 -0.36 1.71
N LEU A 549 -39.58 0.73 1.34
CA LEU A 549 -40.96 1.00 1.77
C LEU A 549 -41.95 -0.05 1.26
N VAL A 550 -41.82 -0.47 -0.01
CA VAL A 550 -42.78 -1.36 -0.67
C VAL A 550 -42.50 -2.85 -0.36
N ASP A 551 -41.26 -3.28 -0.51
CA ASP A 551 -40.89 -4.70 -0.44
C ASP A 551 -40.24 -5.08 0.89
N GLY A 552 -39.77 -4.11 1.67
CA GLY A 552 -39.03 -4.36 2.91
C GLY A 552 -37.64 -4.97 2.69
N GLN A 553 -37.16 -5.06 1.45
CA GLN A 553 -35.91 -5.70 1.06
C GLN A 553 -35.23 -4.95 -0.10
N VAL A 554 -33.89 -4.97 -0.12
CA VAL A 554 -33.06 -4.36 -1.16
C VAL A 554 -31.99 -5.35 -1.63
N LEU A 555 -32.43 -6.43 -2.27
CA LEU A 555 -31.64 -7.58 -2.70
C LEU A 555 -31.72 -7.76 -4.23
N PRO A 556 -30.92 -8.67 -4.85
CA PRO A 556 -30.85 -8.75 -6.31
C PRO A 556 -32.19 -8.85 -7.04
N GLN A 557 -33.16 -9.55 -6.47
CA GLN A 557 -34.50 -9.73 -7.05
C GLN A 557 -35.24 -8.40 -7.23
N GLN A 558 -35.03 -7.42 -6.35
CA GLN A 558 -35.69 -6.12 -6.43
C GLN A 558 -35.24 -5.29 -7.63
N PHE A 559 -34.05 -5.55 -8.18
CA PHE A 559 -33.49 -4.78 -9.29
C PHE A 559 -33.76 -5.40 -10.67
N GLN A 560 -34.61 -6.44 -10.75
CA GLN A 560 -35.10 -6.94 -12.03
C GLN A 560 -35.90 -5.85 -12.77
N PRO A 561 -35.80 -5.75 -14.11
CA PRO A 561 -36.47 -4.70 -14.88
C PRO A 561 -37.96 -4.53 -14.54
N GLU A 562 -38.69 -5.63 -14.39
CA GLU A 562 -40.12 -5.65 -14.11
C GLU A 562 -40.44 -5.18 -12.67
N LYS A 563 -39.49 -5.34 -11.75
CA LYS A 563 -39.61 -4.87 -10.35
C LYS A 563 -39.30 -3.39 -10.23
N VAL A 564 -38.29 -2.92 -10.98
CA VAL A 564 -37.90 -1.51 -11.09
C VAL A 564 -39.04 -0.68 -11.71
N ASP A 565 -39.78 -1.25 -12.66
CA ASP A 565 -40.81 -0.53 -13.41
C ASP A 565 -42.19 -0.49 -12.73
N ARG A 566 -42.35 -1.00 -11.50
CA ARG A 566 -43.66 -1.01 -10.82
C ARG A 566 -44.15 0.41 -10.50
N ASP A 567 -45.41 0.71 -10.82
CA ASP A 567 -46.01 2.03 -10.58
C ASP A 567 -45.96 2.46 -9.10
N VAL A 568 -46.15 1.52 -8.17
CA VAL A 568 -46.08 1.81 -6.72
C VAL A 568 -44.70 2.32 -6.30
N ILE A 569 -43.62 1.87 -6.96
CA ILE A 569 -42.26 2.34 -6.71
C ILE A 569 -42.12 3.77 -7.25
N TRP A 570 -42.52 4.01 -8.49
CA TRP A 570 -42.41 5.32 -9.13
C TRP A 570 -43.24 6.40 -8.43
N ARG A 571 -44.42 6.07 -7.90
CA ARG A 571 -45.21 7.00 -7.06
C ARG A 571 -44.45 7.51 -5.84
N LEU A 572 -43.54 6.71 -5.27
CA LEU A 572 -42.71 7.11 -4.12
C LEU A 572 -41.42 7.78 -4.57
N VAL A 573 -40.79 7.31 -5.65
CA VAL A 573 -39.63 7.96 -6.26
C VAL A 573 -39.95 9.41 -6.63
N ASP A 574 -41.11 9.67 -7.25
CA ASP A 574 -41.55 11.01 -7.64
C ASP A 574 -41.82 11.94 -6.45
N LYS A 575 -42.06 11.37 -5.26
CA LYS A 575 -42.24 12.09 -3.99
C LYS A 575 -40.93 12.26 -3.21
N THR A 576 -39.82 11.72 -3.70
CA THR A 576 -38.54 11.71 -2.99
C THR A 576 -37.58 12.78 -3.51
N GLU A 577 -37.03 13.58 -2.62
CA GLU A 577 -36.03 14.60 -2.93
C GLU A 577 -34.79 14.41 -2.04
N CYS A 578 -33.60 14.52 -2.66
CA CYS A 578 -32.31 14.36 -1.99
C CYS A 578 -31.57 15.70 -1.92
N PHE A 579 -31.08 16.04 -0.73
CA PHE A 579 -30.43 17.31 -0.43
C PHE A 579 -29.00 17.09 0.05
N HIS A 580 -28.08 17.93 -0.43
CA HIS A 580 -26.77 18.08 0.20
C HIS A 580 -26.91 18.99 1.42
N THR A 581 -26.60 18.46 2.60
CA THR A 581 -26.66 19.17 3.88
C THR A 581 -25.26 19.22 4.50
N PRO A 582 -24.52 20.35 4.37
CA PRO A 582 -23.13 20.46 4.83
C PRO A 582 -22.93 20.14 6.32
N GLU A 583 -23.96 20.36 7.15
CA GLU A 583 -23.94 20.13 8.59
C GLU A 583 -23.83 18.64 8.97
N LEU A 584 -24.20 17.72 8.07
CA LEU A 584 -24.04 16.27 8.28
C LEU A 584 -22.58 15.80 8.11
N GLY A 585 -21.67 16.72 7.72
CA GLY A 585 -20.23 16.50 7.63
C GLY A 585 -19.81 15.50 6.53
N GLU A 586 -18.54 15.07 6.55
CA GLU A 586 -18.00 14.05 5.64
C GLU A 586 -18.31 12.61 6.11
N LYS A 587 -19.15 12.44 7.14
CA LYS A 587 -19.53 11.13 7.71
C LYS A 587 -20.64 10.46 6.87
N TYR A 588 -20.99 9.22 7.24
CA TYR A 588 -22.11 8.46 6.66
C TYR A 588 -23.48 8.89 7.18
N GLU A 589 -23.54 10.05 7.84
CA GLU A 589 -24.74 10.52 8.48
C GLU A 589 -25.79 10.92 7.43
N GLN A 590 -27.00 10.39 7.57
CA GLN A 590 -28.11 10.73 6.70
C GLN A 590 -29.40 10.85 7.50
N ARG A 591 -30.26 11.79 7.07
CA ARG A 591 -31.60 11.96 7.63
C ARG A 591 -32.65 11.62 6.60
N VAL A 592 -33.59 10.76 6.97
CA VAL A 592 -34.79 10.49 6.18
C VAL A 592 -36.00 11.05 6.91
N THR A 593 -36.78 11.88 6.22
CA THR A 593 -38.03 12.45 6.74
C THR A 593 -39.18 12.12 5.82
N VAL A 594 -40.23 11.49 6.35
CA VAL A 594 -41.46 11.15 5.61
C VAL A 594 -42.60 12.04 6.12
N ALA A 595 -43.26 12.75 5.21
CA ALA A 595 -44.42 13.58 5.50
C ALA A 595 -45.71 12.94 4.95
N PHE A 596 -46.81 13.13 5.67
CA PHE A 596 -48.10 12.52 5.38
C PHE A 596 -49.19 13.55 5.05
N GLN A 597 -50.29 13.10 4.45
CA GLN A 597 -51.45 13.94 4.09
C GLN A 597 -52.11 14.65 5.29
N ASP A 598 -52.03 14.06 6.49
CA ASP A 598 -52.52 14.65 7.74
C ASP A 598 -51.64 15.78 8.29
N GLY A 599 -50.54 16.12 7.59
CA GLY A 599 -49.57 17.14 7.96
C GLY A 599 -48.49 16.64 8.95
N SER A 600 -48.61 15.42 9.46
CA SER A 600 -47.61 14.85 10.36
C SER A 600 -46.34 14.44 9.62
N LYS A 601 -45.23 14.37 10.36
CA LYS A 601 -43.92 13.94 9.86
C LYS A 601 -43.27 12.96 10.82
N ILE A 602 -42.57 11.98 10.27
CA ILE A 602 -41.66 11.11 11.01
C ILE A 602 -40.27 11.25 10.41
N SER A 603 -39.23 11.20 11.23
CA SER A 603 -37.85 11.41 10.80
C SER A 603 -36.90 10.50 11.55
N ARG A 604 -35.85 10.05 10.86
CA ARG A 604 -34.75 9.30 11.44
C ARG A 604 -33.44 9.89 10.95
N LEU A 605 -32.57 10.23 11.89
CA LEU A 605 -31.15 10.48 11.65
C LEU A 605 -30.39 9.20 12.01
N LEU A 606 -29.48 8.78 11.15
CA LEU A 606 -28.59 7.67 11.42
C LEU A 606 -27.16 8.10 11.10
N GLU A 607 -26.25 7.91 12.06
CA GLU A 607 -24.84 8.33 11.93
C GLU A 607 -24.07 7.46 10.94
N ALA A 608 -24.40 6.16 10.88
CA ALA A 608 -23.84 5.20 9.94
C ALA A 608 -24.75 3.96 9.82
N PRO A 609 -24.82 3.32 8.64
CA PRO A 609 -25.56 2.09 8.46
C PRO A 609 -24.87 0.86 9.06
N LYS A 610 -25.66 -0.18 9.29
CA LYS A 610 -25.17 -1.54 9.53
C LYS A 610 -24.26 -1.95 8.37
N GLY A 611 -23.15 -2.59 8.71
CA GLY A 611 -22.13 -2.95 7.73
C GLY A 611 -21.08 -1.87 7.53
N VAL A 612 -21.28 -0.65 8.07
CA VAL A 612 -20.27 0.40 8.20
C VAL A 612 -19.87 0.62 9.65
N SER A 613 -20.85 0.92 10.51
CA SER A 613 -20.66 1.04 11.97
C SER A 613 -21.96 0.64 12.70
N PRO A 614 -22.00 -0.54 13.37
CA PRO A 614 -20.94 -1.55 13.38
C PRO A 614 -20.71 -2.20 12.00
N PRO A 615 -19.49 -2.63 11.67
CA PRO A 615 -19.24 -3.47 10.50
C PRO A 615 -19.95 -4.83 10.65
N LEU A 616 -20.20 -5.53 9.54
CA LEU A 616 -20.66 -6.91 9.62
C LEU A 616 -19.59 -7.78 10.30
N SER A 617 -20.03 -8.58 11.27
CA SER A 617 -19.22 -9.62 11.90
C SER A 617 -18.82 -10.71 10.89
N ASN A 618 -17.85 -11.52 11.26
CA ASN A 618 -17.40 -12.63 10.41
C ASN A 618 -18.52 -13.68 10.24
N GLU A 619 -19.29 -13.93 11.29
CA GLU A 619 -20.45 -14.80 11.29
C GLU A 619 -21.54 -14.28 10.34
N GLU A 620 -21.81 -12.98 10.35
CA GLU A 620 -22.78 -12.38 9.42
C GLU A 620 -22.31 -12.46 7.96
N ILE A 621 -21.00 -12.35 7.69
CA ILE A 621 -20.45 -12.55 6.34
C ILE A 621 -20.61 -14.01 5.90
N LEU A 622 -20.39 -14.96 6.81
CA LEU A 622 -20.61 -16.38 6.53
C LEU A 622 -22.08 -16.69 6.24
N ASP A 623 -23.00 -16.14 7.03
CA ASP A 623 -24.43 -16.29 6.81
C ASP A 623 -24.86 -15.64 5.48
N LYS A 624 -24.31 -14.46 5.16
CA LYS A 624 -24.48 -13.81 3.85
C LYS A 624 -24.03 -14.73 2.70
N PHE A 625 -22.83 -15.30 2.78
CA PHE A 625 -22.31 -16.23 1.77
C PHE A 625 -23.27 -17.42 1.57
N ARG A 626 -23.69 -18.06 2.66
CA ARG A 626 -24.60 -19.22 2.60
C ARG A 626 -25.95 -18.85 2.01
N MET A 627 -26.51 -17.71 2.41
CA MET A 627 -27.80 -17.21 1.93
C MET A 627 -27.76 -16.92 0.43
N PHE A 628 -26.75 -16.17 -0.05
CA PHE A 628 -26.71 -15.74 -1.44
C PHE A 628 -26.26 -16.82 -2.43
N THR A 629 -25.53 -17.83 -1.97
CA THR A 629 -25.13 -18.96 -2.82
C THR A 629 -26.12 -20.12 -2.75
N TYR A 630 -27.13 -20.05 -1.88
CA TYR A 630 -28.16 -21.09 -1.76
C TYR A 630 -28.90 -21.28 -3.09
N GLY A 631 -28.91 -22.53 -3.58
CA GLY A 631 -29.57 -22.89 -4.84
C GLY A 631 -28.87 -22.40 -6.10
N LEU A 632 -27.75 -21.66 -6.00
CA LEU A 632 -26.95 -21.26 -7.17
C LEU A 632 -25.87 -22.29 -7.53
N VAL A 633 -25.48 -23.10 -6.54
CA VAL A 633 -24.55 -24.23 -6.66
C VAL A 633 -25.01 -25.37 -5.77
N GLU A 634 -24.55 -26.59 -6.07
CA GLU A 634 -24.77 -27.77 -5.22
C GLU A 634 -24.26 -27.54 -3.79
N LYS A 635 -24.98 -28.09 -2.81
CA LYS A 635 -24.68 -27.90 -1.38
C LYS A 635 -23.26 -28.35 -1.05
N GLU A 636 -22.84 -29.52 -1.55
CA GLU A 636 -21.53 -30.10 -1.29
C GLU A 636 -20.42 -29.20 -1.83
N ARG A 637 -20.62 -28.60 -3.00
CA ARG A 637 -19.68 -27.65 -3.62
C ARG A 637 -19.55 -26.37 -2.79
N ARG A 638 -20.68 -25.80 -2.35
CA ARG A 638 -20.69 -24.62 -1.48
C ARG A 638 -19.97 -24.88 -0.17
N ASP A 639 -20.28 -26.00 0.49
CA ASP A 639 -19.70 -26.36 1.78
C ASP A 639 -18.18 -26.64 1.64
N ALA A 640 -17.73 -27.21 0.50
CA ALA A 640 -16.30 -27.38 0.20
C ALA A 640 -15.57 -26.05 -0.01
N ILE A 641 -16.18 -25.10 -0.73
CA ILE A 641 -15.65 -23.73 -0.90
C ILE A 641 -15.50 -23.06 0.47
N GLU A 642 -16.53 -23.11 1.30
CA GLU A 642 -16.52 -22.54 2.65
C GLU A 642 -15.36 -23.10 3.48
N GLN A 643 -15.21 -24.42 3.52
CA GLN A 643 -14.15 -25.07 4.29
C GLN A 643 -12.74 -24.72 3.80
N LEU A 644 -12.52 -24.71 2.49
CA LEU A 644 -11.21 -24.37 1.91
C LEU A 644 -10.84 -22.91 2.18
N VAL A 645 -11.78 -21.97 2.06
CA VAL A 645 -11.51 -20.54 2.26
C VAL A 645 -11.26 -20.23 3.74
N LEU A 646 -12.05 -20.79 4.66
CA LEU A 646 -11.87 -20.54 6.10
C LEU A 646 -10.60 -21.21 6.68
N ARG A 647 -9.96 -22.10 5.91
CA ARG A 647 -8.69 -22.78 6.25
C ARG A 647 -7.62 -22.58 5.17
N ILE A 648 -7.71 -21.50 4.40
CA ILE A 648 -6.92 -21.27 3.19
C ILE A 648 -5.41 -21.33 3.46
N GLU A 649 -4.96 -20.92 4.64
CA GLU A 649 -3.56 -20.96 5.07
C GLU A 649 -2.97 -22.38 5.09
N TYR A 650 -3.80 -23.43 5.13
CA TYR A 650 -3.40 -24.84 5.13
C TYR A 650 -3.58 -25.51 3.77
N VAL A 651 -4.05 -24.79 2.75
CA VAL A 651 -4.24 -25.34 1.40
C VAL A 651 -2.89 -25.41 0.69
N GLU A 652 -2.45 -26.61 0.32
CA GLU A 652 -1.15 -26.82 -0.35
C GLU A 652 -1.14 -26.30 -1.80
N ASP A 653 -2.27 -26.40 -2.49
CA ASP A 653 -2.44 -25.95 -3.88
C ASP A 653 -3.82 -25.29 -4.07
N VAL A 654 -3.82 -23.98 -4.34
CA VAL A 654 -5.05 -23.19 -4.50
C VAL A 654 -5.88 -23.57 -5.73
N SER A 655 -5.34 -24.38 -6.65
CA SER A 655 -6.12 -24.88 -7.79
C SER A 655 -7.29 -25.78 -7.35
N ALA A 656 -7.23 -26.40 -6.16
CA ALA A 656 -8.37 -27.13 -5.61
C ALA A 656 -9.59 -26.21 -5.39
N LEU A 657 -9.37 -24.98 -4.92
CA LEU A 657 -10.44 -23.99 -4.79
C LEU A 657 -10.85 -23.46 -6.18
N GLU A 658 -9.90 -23.24 -7.08
CA GLU A 658 -10.18 -22.77 -8.43
C GLU A 658 -11.06 -23.74 -9.24
N GLU A 659 -10.82 -25.05 -9.11
CA GLU A 659 -11.65 -26.09 -9.71
C GLU A 659 -13.10 -25.99 -9.23
N LEU A 660 -13.30 -25.77 -7.92
CA LEU A 660 -14.62 -25.54 -7.36
C LEU A 660 -15.25 -24.22 -7.84
N LEU A 661 -14.50 -23.22 -8.28
CA LEU A 661 -15.06 -21.98 -8.83
C LEU A 661 -15.35 -22.08 -10.33
N SER A 662 -14.65 -22.96 -11.05
CA SER A 662 -14.80 -23.12 -12.50
C SER A 662 -16.14 -23.70 -12.96
N GLY A 663 -16.77 -24.53 -12.13
CA GLY A 663 -18.05 -25.20 -12.43
C GLY A 663 -19.22 -24.23 -12.67
N PRO A 664 -20.27 -24.65 -13.40
CA PRO A 664 -21.43 -23.82 -13.73
C PRO A 664 -22.15 -23.31 -12.47
N THR A 665 -22.66 -22.08 -12.50
CA THR A 665 -23.55 -21.55 -11.46
C THR A 665 -24.90 -21.15 -12.08
N LEU A 666 -25.94 -21.01 -11.27
CA LEU A 666 -27.22 -20.48 -11.71
C LEU A 666 -27.31 -18.97 -11.47
N SER A 667 -28.19 -18.29 -12.19
CA SER A 667 -28.48 -16.87 -11.98
C SER A 667 -29.50 -16.69 -10.86
N PRO A 668 -29.31 -15.75 -9.93
CA PRO A 668 -30.26 -15.49 -8.82
C PRO A 668 -31.56 -14.78 -9.27
N ILE A 669 -31.64 -14.37 -10.53
CA ILE A 669 -32.75 -13.63 -11.13
C ILE A 669 -33.25 -14.24 -12.45
N ALA A 670 -32.84 -15.48 -12.76
CA ALA A 670 -33.33 -16.22 -13.93
C ALA A 670 -34.71 -16.85 -13.70
#